data_AF-A0A5J9VR55-F1
#
_entry.id   AF-A0A5J9VR55-F1
#
_cell.length_a   1.000
_cell.length_b   1.000
_cell.length_c   1.000
_cell.angle_alpha   90.00
_cell.angle_beta   90.00
_cell.angle_gamma   90.00
#
_symmetry.space_group_name_H-M   'P 1'
#
loop_
_entity.id
_entity.type
_entity.pdbx_description
1 polymer ?
#
loop_
_entity_poly.entity_id
_entity_poly.type
_entity_poly.pdbx_seq_one_letter_code
_entity_poly.pdbx_strand_id
1 'polypeptide(L)'
;LLLFLSCSVGLLRLQGSMALTRFFLVLLGATLRYSSSPLQVILTKPTVLDTTMTKAGEVGVSYGRVANDLPDPVSVVQLLKRNGITMVRLYDANSTVLNALANTGIKVLVMLGNNDLAAAAASQSYALGWARRNVAAHYPTTLIDGVAVGNEVFHWRPDLTQQLVPAMINVQLALAKLGLADAVKVSTPIAFTALKDTFPPSSGRFRDEIAQSVMKPMLLFLQRTGSYLSMNPYPFFAYAEQPQDIPLDYALGDYTPGVVDKDTGLIYHSLLDAMMDATQTMASGSNTSQAGIRLTETGWSSSGQVKSGNPPRDTERSSEAVCKCQAATVANAKAYNNYVINRVLSGDTGTPRYPIADMDVYIFALFNENEKGDGPDDSERYFGLFHPNGTKSMETACFHRKPRWKQHQLSLKAMQPSEDFHLTPQGIPLDYALGDYTPGVVDKDTGLIYHSLLDAMMDATYYAIQNLTESQMQTMASGSNTSQAGTRLTETGWPSRGQVKSGNPPRDTERSSEAVCKCQAATVANAKAYNNYVINRVLSGDTGTPRYPTADMDVYIFSLFNENEKGDGPDDSERYFGLFHPKGTRVYDFDFHPTWCVANASVGEAQLQAELDYACGHGADCGAIQPGGECFEPNTRVAHASYAFNSYYHRNHRAPGTCDFAGAASIVHHAPSELFMTCEE
;
A
#
# COMPACT_ATOMS: atom_id res chain seq x y z
N LEU A 1 -60.74 -0.61 -7.72
CA LEU A 1 -60.21 -1.46 -8.80
C LEU A 1 -60.46 -0.74 -10.13
N LEU A 2 -59.39 -0.21 -10.72
CA LEU A 2 -59.16 0.30 -12.09
C LEU A 2 -60.33 0.86 -12.95
N LEU A 3 -60.21 2.14 -13.30
CA LEU A 3 -60.92 2.89 -14.37
C LEU A 3 -59.92 3.19 -15.52
N PHE A 4 -60.29 3.66 -16.72
CA PHE A 4 -61.26 3.30 -17.78
C PHE A 4 -61.07 4.39 -18.88
N LEU A 5 -61.22 4.01 -20.17
CA LEU A 5 -61.67 4.79 -21.35
C LEU A 5 -60.82 5.95 -21.96
N SER A 6 -60.26 5.65 -23.14
CA SER A 6 -60.46 6.21 -24.50
C SER A 6 -60.78 7.71 -24.81
N CYS A 7 -60.05 8.18 -25.84
CA CYS A 7 -60.44 8.97 -27.03
C CYS A 7 -60.61 10.52 -27.01
N SER A 8 -59.82 11.15 -27.91
CA SER A 8 -60.22 12.11 -28.97
C SER A 8 -60.07 13.64 -28.80
N VAL A 9 -59.28 14.21 -29.74
CA VAL A 9 -59.47 15.46 -30.52
C VAL A 9 -59.10 16.84 -29.93
N GLY A 10 -58.19 17.55 -30.63
CA GLY A 10 -58.52 18.88 -31.20
C GLY A 10 -57.84 20.16 -30.67
N LEU A 11 -56.86 20.64 -31.43
CA LEU A 11 -56.65 22.02 -31.97
C LEU A 11 -56.58 23.29 -31.07
N LEU A 12 -55.60 24.15 -31.46
CA LEU A 12 -55.52 25.63 -31.41
C LEU A 12 -55.23 26.30 -30.04
N ARG A 13 -54.50 27.42 -29.89
CA ARG A 13 -53.59 28.27 -30.71
C ARG A 13 -53.13 29.46 -29.82
N LEU A 14 -51.93 30.02 -30.12
CA LEU A 14 -51.46 31.43 -29.95
C LEU A 14 -51.20 31.92 -28.50
N GLN A 15 -50.16 32.70 -28.16
CA GLN A 15 -49.23 33.62 -28.87
C GLN A 15 -48.13 34.07 -27.86
N GLY A 16 -46.88 34.45 -28.13
CA GLY A 16 -46.04 34.71 -29.31
C GLY A 16 -44.54 34.73 -28.90
N SER A 17 -43.60 34.32 -29.77
CA SER A 17 -42.70 35.14 -30.64
C SER A 17 -41.64 35.95 -29.87
N MET A 18 -40.32 35.92 -30.14
CA MET A 18 -39.59 35.91 -31.43
C MET A 18 -38.18 35.29 -31.32
N ALA A 19 -37.70 34.81 -32.47
CA ALA A 19 -36.39 34.20 -32.74
C ALA A 19 -35.40 35.20 -33.37
N LEU A 20 -34.10 34.84 -33.42
CA LEU A 20 -33.12 35.25 -34.46
C LEU A 20 -31.88 34.31 -34.39
N THR A 21 -31.61 33.37 -35.30
CA THR A 21 -31.16 33.37 -36.72
C THR A 21 -29.63 33.37 -36.91
N ARG A 22 -29.19 32.47 -37.79
CA ARG A 22 -27.82 32.14 -38.22
C ARG A 22 -27.32 33.02 -39.41
N PHE A 23 -25.99 33.22 -39.48
CA PHE A 23 -25.11 33.45 -40.67
C PHE A 23 -25.14 34.79 -41.44
N PHE A 24 -23.96 35.47 -41.61
CA PHE A 24 -23.34 35.87 -42.90
C PHE A 24 -22.01 36.70 -42.84
N LEU A 25 -21.11 36.43 -43.82
CA LEU A 25 -20.22 37.29 -44.67
C LEU A 25 -18.98 38.11 -44.19
N VAL A 26 -17.84 37.65 -44.74
CA VAL A 26 -16.61 38.22 -45.34
C VAL A 26 -16.45 39.73 -45.74
N LEU A 27 -15.25 40.28 -45.41
CA LEU A 27 -14.32 41.28 -46.03
C LEU A 27 -14.53 42.83 -46.05
N LEU A 28 -13.40 43.50 -45.69
CA LEU A 28 -12.72 44.73 -46.22
C LEU A 28 -12.96 46.14 -45.62
N GLY A 29 -11.90 46.67 -44.96
CA GLY A 29 -11.23 47.93 -45.38
C GLY A 29 -11.25 49.18 -44.47
N ALA A 30 -10.07 49.56 -43.94
CA ALA A 30 -9.56 50.91 -43.57
C ALA A 30 -10.25 51.68 -42.40
N THR A 31 -9.62 52.44 -41.48
CA THR A 31 -8.25 52.90 -41.16
C THR A 31 -8.33 53.57 -39.77
N LEU A 32 -7.40 53.31 -38.84
CA LEU A 32 -6.76 54.32 -37.97
C LEU A 32 -5.78 53.63 -37.00
N ARG A 33 -4.60 54.24 -36.90
CA ARG A 33 -3.44 53.86 -36.06
C ARG A 33 -3.75 54.11 -34.58
N TYR A 34 -3.25 53.29 -33.66
CA TYR A 34 -2.40 53.69 -32.53
C TYR A 34 -1.94 52.47 -31.71
N SER A 35 -0.62 52.40 -31.52
CA SER A 35 0.21 51.68 -30.56
C SER A 35 -0.46 51.01 -29.34
N SER A 36 -0.22 49.71 -29.14
CA SER A 36 0.48 49.08 -28.00
C SER A 36 0.03 47.61 -27.77
N SER A 37 0.99 46.77 -27.41
CA SER A 37 1.03 45.30 -27.34
C SER A 37 -0.21 44.55 -26.83
N PRO A 38 -0.58 43.37 -27.38
CA PRO A 38 -1.45 42.43 -26.68
C PRO A 38 -0.62 41.47 -25.82
N LEU A 39 -0.94 41.43 -24.53
CA LEU A 39 -0.62 40.33 -23.62
C LEU A 39 -1.06 39.01 -24.28
N GLN A 40 -0.14 38.05 -24.42
CA GLN A 40 -0.49 36.66 -24.67
C GLN A 40 -1.14 36.11 -23.39
N VAL A 41 -2.43 35.78 -23.47
CA VAL A 41 -3.09 34.89 -22.52
C VAL A 41 -2.47 33.52 -22.70
N ILE A 42 -1.50 33.18 -21.84
CA ILE A 42 -0.99 31.83 -21.70
C ILE A 42 -2.10 31.03 -21.01
N LEU A 43 -2.85 30.24 -21.78
CA LEU A 43 -3.62 29.12 -21.22
C LEU A 43 -2.60 28.11 -20.67
N THR A 44 -2.22 28.27 -19.39
CA THR A 44 -1.56 27.19 -18.66
C THR A 44 -2.60 26.10 -18.47
N LYS A 45 -2.43 24.98 -19.19
CA LYS A 45 -3.09 23.73 -18.84
C LYS A 45 -2.81 23.46 -17.36
N PRO A 46 -3.81 23.03 -16.56
CA PRO A 46 -3.53 22.62 -15.20
C PRO A 46 -2.52 21.48 -15.26
N THR A 47 -1.33 21.74 -14.74
CA THR A 47 -0.35 20.70 -14.46
C THR A 47 -0.98 19.87 -13.36
N VAL A 48 -1.52 18.70 -13.74
CA VAL A 48 -1.81 17.65 -12.79
C VAL A 48 -0.47 17.30 -12.16
N LEU A 49 -0.23 17.79 -10.94
CA LEU A 49 0.79 17.21 -10.08
C LEU A 49 0.31 15.79 -9.82
N ASP A 50 0.91 14.84 -10.54
CA ASP A 50 0.77 13.42 -10.27
C ASP A 50 1.50 13.18 -8.94
N THR A 51 0.79 13.36 -7.83
CA THR A 51 1.24 12.88 -6.52
C THR A 51 1.22 11.36 -6.59
N THR A 52 2.32 10.78 -7.05
CA THR A 52 2.55 9.35 -6.94
C THR A 52 2.53 8.99 -5.46
N MET A 53 1.39 8.51 -4.96
CA MET A 53 1.35 7.72 -3.74
C MET A 53 2.41 6.63 -3.87
N THR A 54 3.35 6.57 -2.92
CA THR A 54 4.36 5.51 -2.85
C THR A 54 3.61 4.18 -2.82
N LYS A 55 3.69 3.42 -3.93
CA LYS A 55 2.93 2.19 -4.13
C LYS A 55 3.65 1.11 -3.35
N ALA A 56 3.23 0.88 -2.10
CA ALA A 56 3.78 -0.16 -1.26
C ALA A 56 3.98 -1.46 -2.04
N GLY A 57 5.17 -2.07 -1.93
CA GLY A 57 5.60 -3.21 -2.73
C GLY A 57 4.58 -4.35 -2.83
N GLU A 58 4.61 -5.05 -3.96
CA GLU A 58 3.75 -6.19 -4.26
C GLU A 58 4.55 -7.49 -4.40
N VAL A 59 3.98 -8.59 -3.92
CA VAL A 59 4.58 -9.93 -4.02
C VAL A 59 3.76 -10.81 -4.95
N GLY A 60 4.43 -11.37 -5.95
CA GLY A 60 3.90 -12.28 -6.95
C GLY A 60 4.66 -13.61 -6.98
N VAL A 61 4.31 -14.45 -7.95
CA VAL A 61 4.97 -15.74 -8.18
C VAL A 61 5.28 -15.95 -9.66
N SER A 62 6.40 -16.61 -9.94
CA SER A 62 6.73 -17.07 -11.29
C SER A 62 5.94 -18.33 -11.62
N TYR A 63 5.12 -18.28 -12.67
CA TYR A 63 4.36 -19.44 -13.16
C TYR A 63 5.12 -20.13 -14.31
N GLY A 64 6.18 -20.83 -13.91
CA GLY A 64 6.92 -21.78 -14.75
C GLY A 64 6.05 -22.98 -15.13
N ARG A 65 6.31 -23.52 -16.33
CA ARG A 65 5.54 -24.62 -16.94
C ARG A 65 6.43 -25.66 -17.63
N VAL A 66 7.70 -25.76 -17.22
CA VAL A 66 8.62 -26.81 -17.69
C VAL A 66 8.37 -28.07 -16.85
N ALA A 67 7.19 -28.66 -17.07
CA ALA A 67 6.71 -29.87 -16.42
C ALA A 67 5.53 -30.48 -17.18
N ASN A 68 5.28 -31.78 -16.97
CA ASN A 68 4.24 -32.54 -17.65
C ASN A 68 3.05 -32.96 -16.76
N ASP A 69 3.04 -32.54 -15.49
CA ASP A 69 2.05 -32.94 -14.47
C ASP A 69 1.31 -31.76 -13.82
N LEU A 70 1.41 -30.56 -14.40
CA LEU A 70 0.81 -29.35 -13.85
C LEU A 70 -0.72 -29.27 -14.07
N PRO A 71 -1.46 -28.55 -13.20
CA PRO A 71 -2.88 -28.32 -13.37
C PRO A 71 -3.19 -27.48 -14.61
N ASP A 72 -4.43 -27.54 -15.08
CA ASP A 72 -4.88 -26.65 -16.14
C ASP A 72 -4.90 -25.17 -15.69
N PRO A 73 -4.78 -24.20 -16.62
CA PRO A 73 -4.70 -22.79 -16.26
C PRO A 73 -5.86 -22.25 -15.42
N VAL A 74 -7.09 -22.77 -15.58
CA VAL A 74 -8.25 -22.31 -14.79
C VAL A 74 -8.09 -22.76 -13.35
N SER A 75 -7.68 -24.00 -13.12
CA SER A 75 -7.36 -24.52 -11.78
C SER A 75 -6.22 -23.73 -11.14
N VAL A 76 -5.20 -23.35 -11.91
CA VAL A 76 -4.10 -22.50 -11.41
C VAL A 76 -4.62 -21.12 -10.99
N VAL A 77 -5.51 -20.50 -11.76
CA VAL A 77 -6.12 -19.21 -11.38
C VAL A 77 -6.91 -19.32 -10.07
N GLN A 78 -7.62 -20.42 -9.86
CA GLN A 78 -8.30 -20.67 -8.58
C GLN A 78 -7.30 -20.82 -7.43
N LEU A 79 -6.18 -21.51 -7.65
CA LEU A 79 -5.11 -21.64 -6.67
C LEU A 79 -4.52 -20.27 -6.30
N LEU A 80 -4.21 -19.42 -7.30
CA LEU A 80 -3.69 -18.07 -7.09
C LEU A 80 -4.65 -17.23 -6.24
N LYS A 81 -5.93 -17.17 -6.62
CA LYS A 81 -6.96 -16.41 -5.89
C LYS A 81 -7.13 -16.89 -4.46
N ARG A 82 -7.22 -18.21 -4.25
CA ARG A 82 -7.45 -18.78 -2.92
C ARG A 82 -6.26 -18.58 -1.96
N ASN A 83 -5.07 -18.31 -2.50
CA ASN A 83 -3.88 -17.98 -1.71
C ASN A 83 -3.58 -16.47 -1.63
N GLY A 84 -4.38 -15.61 -2.26
CA GLY A 84 -4.19 -14.15 -2.25
C GLY A 84 -3.05 -13.65 -3.15
N ILE A 85 -2.64 -14.45 -4.13
CA ILE A 85 -1.57 -14.07 -5.06
C ILE A 85 -2.15 -13.15 -6.14
N THR A 86 -1.65 -11.92 -6.19
CA THR A 86 -2.19 -10.85 -7.06
C THR A 86 -1.30 -10.52 -8.25
N MET A 87 -0.12 -11.13 -8.37
CA MET A 87 0.78 -10.95 -9.50
C MET A 87 1.40 -12.27 -9.95
N VAL A 88 1.49 -12.48 -11.26
CA VAL A 88 2.17 -13.63 -11.85
C VAL A 88 3.11 -13.23 -12.97
N ARG A 89 4.27 -13.89 -13.01
CA ARG A 89 5.21 -13.79 -14.13
C ARG A 89 5.09 -15.01 -15.01
N LEU A 90 4.98 -14.80 -16.33
CA LEU A 90 4.97 -15.85 -17.34
C LEU A 90 6.28 -15.80 -18.15
N TYR A 91 6.80 -16.97 -18.52
CA TYR A 91 7.97 -17.14 -19.39
C TYR A 91 7.60 -17.23 -20.88
N ASP A 92 6.39 -16.81 -21.23
CA ASP A 92 5.88 -16.70 -22.59
C ASP A 92 4.71 -15.71 -22.60
N ALA A 93 3.94 -15.71 -23.69
CA ALA A 93 2.63 -15.06 -23.77
C ALA A 93 1.56 -16.06 -24.25
N ASN A 94 1.45 -17.20 -23.57
CA ASN A 94 0.51 -18.27 -23.93
C ASN A 94 -0.95 -17.78 -23.82
N SER A 95 -1.66 -17.75 -24.95
CA SER A 95 -3.04 -17.24 -25.01
C SER A 95 -4.03 -18.02 -24.12
N THR A 96 -3.86 -19.32 -23.93
CA THR A 96 -4.72 -20.12 -23.04
C THR A 96 -4.58 -19.66 -21.59
N VAL A 97 -3.36 -19.41 -21.13
CA VAL A 97 -3.10 -18.88 -19.78
C VAL A 97 -3.60 -17.45 -19.64
N LEU A 98 -3.31 -16.59 -20.62
CA LEU A 98 -3.78 -15.20 -20.60
C LEU A 98 -5.31 -15.11 -20.58
N ASN A 99 -6.01 -15.96 -21.32
CA ASN A 99 -7.47 -16.03 -21.30
C ASN A 99 -8.01 -16.53 -19.94
N ALA A 100 -7.34 -17.49 -19.29
CA ALA A 100 -7.73 -17.94 -17.96
C ALA A 100 -7.57 -16.84 -16.90
N LEU A 101 -6.59 -15.94 -17.08
CA LEU A 101 -6.34 -14.78 -16.22
C LEU A 101 -7.27 -13.59 -16.48
N ALA A 102 -8.13 -13.65 -17.50
CA ALA A 102 -9.06 -12.56 -17.83
C ALA A 102 -10.06 -12.29 -16.70
N ASN A 103 -10.30 -11.02 -16.41
CA ASN A 103 -11.21 -10.49 -15.38
C ASN A 103 -10.91 -11.02 -13.97
N THR A 104 -9.66 -11.41 -13.70
CA THR A 104 -9.24 -11.90 -12.38
C THR A 104 -8.71 -10.81 -11.47
N GLY A 105 -8.25 -9.69 -12.03
CA GLY A 105 -7.50 -8.64 -11.32
C GLY A 105 -6.04 -9.00 -11.02
N ILE A 106 -5.58 -10.20 -11.39
CA ILE A 106 -4.18 -10.63 -11.22
C ILE A 106 -3.32 -9.94 -12.28
N LYS A 107 -2.28 -9.23 -11.84
CA LYS A 107 -1.29 -8.58 -12.72
C LYS A 107 -0.39 -9.61 -13.39
N VAL A 108 -0.06 -9.38 -14.66
CA VAL A 108 0.71 -10.33 -15.47
C VAL A 108 1.92 -9.66 -16.10
N LEU A 109 3.11 -10.15 -15.75
CA LEU A 109 4.34 -9.88 -16.50
C LEU A 109 4.51 -10.99 -17.56
N VAL A 110 4.32 -10.64 -18.83
CA VAL A 110 4.53 -11.58 -19.96
C VAL A 110 5.94 -11.46 -20.51
N MET A 111 6.40 -12.46 -21.26
CA MET A 111 7.75 -12.46 -21.82
C MET A 111 7.77 -12.59 -23.35
N LEU A 112 8.52 -11.71 -24.01
CA LEU A 112 9.03 -11.95 -25.35
C LEU A 112 10.26 -12.84 -25.21
N GLY A 113 10.17 -14.09 -25.64
CA GLY A 113 11.19 -15.10 -25.37
C GLY A 113 12.53 -14.82 -26.07
N ASN A 114 13.61 -15.40 -25.55
CA ASN A 114 14.96 -15.22 -26.09
C ASN A 114 15.08 -15.58 -27.60
N ASN A 115 14.24 -16.48 -28.11
CA ASN A 115 14.22 -16.86 -29.53
C ASN A 115 13.61 -15.77 -30.45
N ASP A 116 12.73 -14.93 -29.91
CA ASP A 116 12.09 -13.83 -30.65
C ASP A 116 12.94 -12.55 -30.68
N LEU A 117 13.96 -12.48 -29.83
CA LEU A 117 14.70 -11.26 -29.55
C LEU A 117 15.40 -10.69 -30.79
N ALA A 118 15.98 -11.56 -31.63
CA ALA A 118 16.64 -11.12 -32.85
C ALA A 118 15.68 -10.53 -33.88
N ALA A 119 14.51 -11.16 -34.06
CA ALA A 119 13.48 -10.67 -34.97
C ALA A 119 12.86 -9.35 -34.45
N ALA A 120 12.62 -9.26 -33.14
CA ALA A 120 12.12 -8.04 -32.50
C ALA A 120 13.11 -6.88 -32.59
N ALA A 121 14.42 -7.14 -32.46
CA ALA A 121 15.47 -6.14 -32.64
C ALA A 121 15.55 -5.64 -34.09
N ALA A 122 15.48 -6.55 -35.06
CA ALA A 122 15.63 -6.23 -36.47
C ALA A 122 14.40 -5.54 -37.11
N SER A 123 13.21 -5.70 -36.54
CA SER A 123 11.96 -5.30 -37.20
C SER A 123 10.90 -4.72 -36.25
N GLN A 124 10.59 -3.44 -36.41
CA GLN A 124 9.46 -2.79 -35.70
C GLN A 124 8.12 -3.43 -36.07
N SER A 125 7.92 -3.88 -37.31
CA SER A 125 6.70 -4.59 -37.70
C SER A 125 6.56 -5.94 -37.02
N TYR A 126 7.67 -6.63 -36.76
CA TYR A 126 7.65 -7.87 -35.97
C TYR A 126 7.23 -7.59 -34.53
N ALA A 127 7.88 -6.61 -33.88
CA ALA A 127 7.56 -6.21 -32.51
C ALA A 127 6.10 -5.74 -32.37
N LEU A 128 5.60 -4.97 -33.34
CA LEU A 128 4.19 -4.54 -33.39
C LEU A 128 3.23 -5.72 -33.55
N GLY A 129 3.56 -6.67 -34.44
CA GLY A 129 2.77 -7.88 -34.63
C GLY A 129 2.73 -8.73 -33.36
N TRP A 130 3.87 -8.88 -32.67
CA TRP A 130 3.98 -9.59 -31.40
C TRP A 130 3.14 -8.89 -30.32
N ALA A 131 3.33 -7.59 -30.10
CA ALA A 131 2.60 -6.82 -29.07
C ALA A 131 1.08 -6.82 -29.32
N ARG A 132 0.65 -6.71 -30.58
CA ARG A 132 -0.77 -6.77 -30.94
C ARG A 132 -1.39 -8.11 -30.57
N ARG A 133 -0.73 -9.23 -30.90
CA ARG A 133 -1.26 -10.58 -30.67
C ARG A 133 -1.20 -11.01 -29.21
N ASN A 134 -0.15 -10.61 -28.50
CA ASN A 134 0.19 -11.17 -27.19
C ASN A 134 -0.15 -10.23 -26.02
N VAL A 135 -0.28 -8.93 -26.27
CA VAL A 135 -0.59 -7.93 -25.25
C VAL A 135 -1.95 -7.29 -25.53
N ALA A 136 -2.08 -6.57 -26.65
CA ALA A 136 -3.30 -5.81 -26.95
C ALA A 136 -4.55 -6.67 -27.15
N ALA A 137 -4.39 -7.92 -27.61
CA ALA A 137 -5.51 -8.85 -27.78
C ALA A 137 -6.13 -9.32 -26.44
N HIS A 138 -5.39 -9.19 -25.33
CA HIS A 138 -5.81 -9.67 -24.02
C HIS A 138 -6.07 -8.52 -23.03
N TYR A 139 -5.46 -7.35 -23.23
CA TYR A 139 -5.67 -6.15 -22.43
C TYR A 139 -6.96 -5.40 -22.86
N PRO A 140 -7.80 -4.85 -21.94
CA PRO A 140 -7.61 -4.78 -20.48
C PRO A 140 -8.19 -5.95 -19.69
N THR A 141 -8.84 -6.92 -20.34
CA THR A 141 -9.48 -8.03 -19.62
C THR A 141 -8.48 -8.83 -18.78
N THR A 142 -7.29 -9.09 -19.32
CA THR A 142 -6.15 -9.60 -18.57
C THR A 142 -5.25 -8.43 -18.23
N LEU A 143 -4.96 -8.23 -16.94
CA LEU A 143 -4.19 -7.09 -16.44
C LEU A 143 -2.69 -7.30 -16.69
N ILE A 144 -2.26 -7.21 -17.95
CA ILE A 144 -0.85 -7.24 -18.31
C ILE A 144 -0.23 -5.91 -17.88
N ASP A 145 0.71 -5.93 -16.91
CA ASP A 145 1.36 -4.73 -16.36
C ASP A 145 2.79 -4.55 -16.89
N GLY A 146 3.36 -5.57 -17.51
CA GLY A 146 4.67 -5.44 -18.14
C GLY A 146 5.01 -6.50 -19.19
N VAL A 147 6.05 -6.20 -19.95
CA VAL A 147 6.71 -7.10 -20.90
C VAL A 147 8.18 -7.24 -20.52
N ALA A 148 8.59 -8.45 -20.16
CA ALA A 148 9.99 -8.86 -20.08
C ALA A 148 10.50 -9.19 -21.48
N VAL A 149 11.47 -8.43 -21.99
CA VAL A 149 12.10 -8.68 -23.30
C VAL A 149 13.34 -9.52 -23.10
N GLY A 150 13.19 -10.83 -23.33
CA GLY A 150 14.20 -11.84 -22.98
C GLY A 150 14.19 -12.20 -21.49
N ASN A 151 15.03 -13.17 -21.14
CA ASN A 151 15.33 -13.58 -19.77
C ASN A 151 16.81 -13.93 -19.66
N GLU A 152 17.54 -13.22 -18.79
CA GLU A 152 18.95 -13.45 -18.49
C GLU A 152 19.82 -13.62 -19.75
N VAL A 153 19.59 -12.75 -20.74
CA VAL A 153 20.17 -12.84 -22.09
C VAL A 153 21.69 -12.93 -22.07
N PHE A 154 22.36 -12.21 -21.17
CA PHE A 154 23.82 -12.23 -21.06
C PHE A 154 24.40 -13.59 -20.65
N HIS A 155 23.59 -14.45 -20.03
CA HIS A 155 23.97 -15.80 -19.64
C HIS A 155 23.53 -16.82 -20.71
N TRP A 156 22.25 -16.82 -21.09
CA TRP A 156 21.69 -17.85 -21.97
C TRP A 156 21.87 -17.59 -23.46
N ARG A 157 21.99 -16.33 -23.88
CA ARG A 157 22.11 -15.90 -25.29
C ARG A 157 23.14 -14.78 -25.43
N PRO A 158 24.40 -15.02 -25.04
CA PRO A 158 25.45 -14.01 -25.16
C PRO A 158 25.62 -13.51 -26.61
N ASP A 159 25.29 -14.35 -27.59
CA ASP A 159 25.23 -14.02 -29.02
C ASP A 159 24.22 -12.91 -29.36
N LEU A 160 23.19 -12.72 -28.54
CA LEU A 160 22.15 -11.70 -28.74
C LEU A 160 22.30 -10.47 -27.83
N THR A 161 23.39 -10.37 -27.06
CA THR A 161 23.63 -9.28 -26.09
C THR A 161 23.41 -7.89 -26.69
N GLN A 162 23.92 -7.63 -27.90
CA GLN A 162 23.80 -6.33 -28.57
C GLN A 162 22.39 -6.04 -29.14
N GLN A 163 21.55 -7.08 -29.27
CA GLN A 163 20.21 -6.99 -29.84
C GLN A 163 19.14 -6.71 -28.77
N LEU A 164 19.50 -6.86 -27.49
CA LEU A 164 18.57 -6.70 -26.36
C LEU A 164 17.93 -5.31 -26.30
N VAL A 165 18.72 -4.25 -26.22
CA VAL A 165 18.18 -2.88 -26.13
C VAL A 165 17.40 -2.47 -27.38
N PRO A 166 17.85 -2.76 -28.62
CA PRO A 166 17.03 -2.55 -29.82
C PRO A 166 15.67 -3.28 -29.77
N ALA A 167 15.62 -4.53 -29.28
CA ALA A 167 14.35 -5.25 -29.11
C ALA A 167 13.44 -4.55 -28.09
N MET A 168 13.98 -4.15 -26.93
CA MET A 168 13.23 -3.39 -25.92
C MET A 168 12.63 -2.10 -26.49
N ILE A 169 13.42 -1.34 -27.25
CA ILE A 169 12.97 -0.11 -27.92
C ILE A 169 11.82 -0.40 -28.90
N ASN A 170 11.95 -1.42 -29.74
CA ASN A 170 10.92 -1.76 -30.72
C ASN A 170 9.62 -2.25 -30.05
N VAL A 171 9.71 -2.98 -28.94
CA VAL A 171 8.54 -3.37 -28.14
C VAL A 171 7.87 -2.15 -27.50
N GLN A 172 8.64 -1.21 -26.93
CA GLN A 172 8.09 0.04 -26.39
C GLN A 172 7.37 0.86 -27.46
N LEU A 173 7.98 1.02 -28.64
CA LEU A 173 7.37 1.73 -29.76
C LEU A 173 6.08 1.04 -30.24
N ALA A 174 6.06 -0.29 -30.24
CA ALA A 174 4.87 -1.07 -30.54
C ALA A 174 3.74 -0.83 -29.53
N LEU A 175 4.04 -0.86 -28.23
CA LEU A 175 3.07 -0.57 -27.18
C LEU A 175 2.56 0.87 -27.26
N ALA A 176 3.43 1.84 -27.51
CA ALA A 176 3.04 3.24 -27.72
C ALA A 176 2.08 3.39 -28.90
N LYS A 177 2.37 2.73 -30.03
CA LYS A 177 1.50 2.73 -31.22
C LYS A 177 0.13 2.07 -30.97
N LEU A 178 0.04 1.19 -29.99
CA LEU A 178 -1.20 0.53 -29.57
C LEU A 178 -1.91 1.29 -28.43
N GLY A 179 -1.36 2.40 -27.94
CA GLY A 179 -1.92 3.16 -26.82
C GLY A 179 -1.72 2.51 -25.45
N LEU A 180 -0.72 1.63 -25.32
CA LEU A 180 -0.49 0.81 -24.12
C LEU A 180 0.80 1.16 -23.35
N ALA A 181 1.61 2.11 -23.86
CA ALA A 181 2.91 2.44 -23.28
C ALA A 181 2.85 2.94 -21.82
N ASP A 182 1.75 3.57 -21.42
CA ASP A 182 1.58 4.06 -20.05
C ASP A 182 1.23 2.91 -19.09
N ALA A 183 0.36 1.99 -19.54
CA ALA A 183 -0.16 0.87 -18.75
C ALA A 183 0.77 -0.35 -18.69
N VAL A 184 1.58 -0.59 -19.72
CA VAL A 184 2.42 -1.79 -19.85
C VAL A 184 3.89 -1.39 -19.93
N LYS A 185 4.67 -1.68 -18.88
CA LYS A 185 6.09 -1.31 -18.82
C LYS A 185 7.00 -2.34 -19.49
N VAL A 186 8.05 -1.88 -20.17
CA VAL A 186 9.03 -2.75 -20.83
C VAL A 186 10.31 -2.83 -20.00
N SER A 187 10.73 -4.03 -19.64
CA SER A 187 12.00 -4.28 -18.95
C SER A 187 12.67 -5.57 -19.44
N THR A 188 13.81 -5.93 -18.87
CA THR A 188 14.52 -7.19 -19.12
C THR A 188 15.07 -7.75 -17.81
N PRO A 189 14.67 -8.96 -17.40
CA PRO A 189 15.30 -9.68 -16.30
C PRO A 189 16.78 -9.96 -16.59
N ILE A 190 17.67 -9.37 -15.79
CA ILE A 190 19.10 -9.71 -15.80
C ILE A 190 19.44 -10.66 -14.66
N ALA A 191 20.32 -11.63 -14.92
CA ALA A 191 20.90 -12.47 -13.86
C ALA A 191 21.88 -11.64 -13.02
N PHE A 192 22.05 -11.99 -11.75
CA PHE A 192 23.06 -11.35 -10.89
C PHE A 192 24.50 -11.47 -11.45
N THR A 193 24.76 -12.50 -12.26
CA THR A 193 26.05 -12.69 -12.94
C THR A 193 26.39 -11.56 -13.92
N ALA A 194 25.46 -10.68 -14.29
CA ALA A 194 25.72 -9.47 -15.07
C ALA A 194 26.68 -8.48 -14.35
N LEU A 195 26.86 -8.63 -13.04
CA LEU A 195 27.83 -7.90 -12.25
C LEU A 195 29.19 -8.60 -12.25
N LYS A 196 30.27 -7.80 -12.12
CA LYS A 196 31.66 -8.26 -12.01
C LYS A 196 32.13 -8.23 -10.57
N ASP A 197 31.95 -7.08 -9.92
CA ASP A 197 32.31 -6.86 -8.53
C ASP A 197 31.01 -6.69 -7.77
N THR A 198 30.90 -7.39 -6.67
CA THR A 198 29.66 -7.53 -5.89
C THR A 198 29.90 -7.42 -4.39
N PHE A 199 31.17 -7.42 -3.96
CA PHE A 199 31.56 -7.30 -2.56
C PHE A 199 32.81 -6.41 -2.37
N PRO A 200 32.76 -5.39 -1.49
CA PRO A 200 31.57 -4.96 -0.74
C PRO A 200 30.48 -4.40 -1.70
N PRO A 201 29.19 -4.40 -1.32
CA PRO A 201 28.10 -3.95 -2.20
C PRO A 201 28.34 -2.57 -2.83
N SER A 202 28.94 -1.64 -2.11
CA SER A 202 29.32 -0.31 -2.60
C SER A 202 30.32 -0.29 -3.76
N SER A 203 31.03 -1.40 -4.01
CA SER A 203 31.95 -1.58 -5.14
C SER A 203 31.27 -2.16 -6.39
N GLY A 204 29.96 -2.45 -6.28
CA GLY A 204 29.14 -3.05 -7.33
C GLY A 204 29.41 -2.46 -8.70
N ARG A 205 29.70 -3.29 -9.72
CA ARG A 205 29.77 -2.85 -11.14
C ARG A 205 29.39 -3.91 -12.14
N PHE A 206 28.76 -3.52 -13.25
CA PHE A 206 28.49 -4.42 -14.38
C PHE A 206 29.80 -4.91 -15.01
N ARG A 207 29.77 -6.08 -15.63
CA ARG A 207 30.92 -6.59 -16.40
C ARG A 207 31.31 -5.62 -17.52
N ASP A 208 32.61 -5.45 -17.71
CA ASP A 208 33.19 -4.38 -18.54
C ASP A 208 32.65 -4.43 -19.98
N GLU A 209 32.43 -5.63 -20.52
CA GLU A 209 31.97 -5.87 -21.88
C GLU A 209 30.51 -5.47 -22.14
N ILE A 210 29.66 -5.43 -21.09
CA ILE A 210 28.25 -5.03 -21.20
C ILE A 210 27.97 -3.64 -20.61
N ALA A 211 28.83 -3.14 -19.72
CA ALA A 211 28.57 -1.92 -18.95
C ALA A 211 28.26 -0.70 -19.83
N GLN A 212 29.14 -0.39 -20.78
CA GLN A 212 28.95 0.76 -21.68
C GLN A 212 28.07 0.42 -22.89
N SER A 213 28.24 -0.78 -23.45
CA SER A 213 27.63 -1.16 -24.73
C SER A 213 26.13 -1.46 -24.62
N VAL A 214 25.68 -1.97 -23.47
CA VAL A 214 24.30 -2.45 -23.28
C VAL A 214 23.65 -1.89 -22.02
N MET A 215 24.31 -1.96 -20.86
CA MET A 215 23.67 -1.56 -19.60
C MET A 215 23.41 -0.05 -19.54
N LYS A 216 24.36 0.79 -19.93
CA LYS A 216 24.16 2.24 -20.00
C LYS A 216 22.98 2.65 -20.92
N PRO A 217 22.88 2.20 -22.19
CA PRO A 217 21.72 2.54 -23.01
C PRO A 217 20.41 1.92 -22.50
N MET A 218 20.46 0.74 -21.87
CA MET A 218 19.29 0.14 -21.21
C MET A 218 18.77 1.01 -20.06
N LEU A 219 19.63 1.45 -19.15
CA LEU A 219 19.23 2.31 -18.02
C LEU A 219 18.63 3.64 -18.50
N LEU A 220 19.21 4.24 -19.55
CA LEU A 220 18.66 5.45 -20.18
C LEU A 220 17.28 5.18 -20.81
N PHE A 221 17.08 4.02 -21.43
CA PHE A 221 15.79 3.61 -21.97
C PHE A 221 14.74 3.46 -20.85
N LEU A 222 15.09 2.77 -19.76
CA LEU A 222 14.20 2.57 -18.62
C LEU A 222 13.79 3.90 -17.99
N GLN A 223 14.75 4.81 -17.76
CA GLN A 223 14.47 6.15 -17.24
C GLN A 223 13.51 6.93 -18.16
N ARG A 224 13.79 6.96 -19.46
CA ARG A 224 12.96 7.72 -20.43
C ARG A 224 11.53 7.19 -20.58
N THR A 225 11.31 5.92 -20.24
CA THR A 225 10.01 5.25 -20.39
C THR A 225 9.27 5.13 -19.06
N GLY A 226 9.84 5.62 -17.95
CA GLY A 226 9.29 5.44 -16.61
C GLY A 226 9.17 3.96 -16.24
N SER A 227 10.11 3.13 -16.71
CA SER A 227 10.17 1.69 -16.45
C SER A 227 11.21 1.37 -15.36
N TYR A 228 11.29 0.10 -14.97
CA TYR A 228 12.12 -0.40 -13.87
C TYR A 228 13.22 -1.33 -14.38
N LEU A 229 14.31 -1.46 -13.61
CA LEU A 229 15.32 -2.49 -13.85
C LEU A 229 14.86 -3.82 -13.25
N SER A 230 14.75 -4.86 -14.06
CA SER A 230 14.41 -6.20 -13.59
C SER A 230 15.64 -7.05 -13.31
N MET A 231 15.68 -7.72 -12.16
CA MET A 231 16.79 -8.60 -11.79
C MET A 231 16.31 -9.89 -11.16
N ASN A 232 17.08 -10.96 -11.36
CA ASN A 232 16.90 -12.27 -10.73
C ASN A 232 18.05 -12.55 -9.74
N PRO A 233 18.02 -12.02 -8.49
CA PRO A 233 19.03 -12.35 -7.50
C PRO A 233 18.67 -13.65 -6.76
N TYR A 234 19.63 -14.57 -6.64
CA TYR A 234 19.44 -15.83 -5.90
C TYR A 234 20.53 -16.01 -4.82
N PRO A 235 20.26 -15.61 -3.57
CA PRO A 235 21.10 -15.95 -2.42
C PRO A 235 21.36 -17.46 -2.27
N PHE A 236 20.40 -18.29 -2.69
CA PHE A 236 20.54 -19.76 -2.74
C PHE A 236 21.78 -20.22 -3.51
N PHE A 237 21.96 -19.75 -4.75
CA PHE A 237 23.11 -20.17 -5.57
C PHE A 237 24.42 -19.60 -5.04
N ALA A 238 24.43 -18.35 -4.58
CA ALA A 238 25.62 -17.75 -3.97
C ALA A 238 26.08 -18.57 -2.75
N TYR A 239 25.15 -18.91 -1.85
CA TYR A 239 25.46 -19.77 -0.69
C TYR A 239 25.89 -21.17 -1.09
N ALA A 240 25.20 -21.81 -2.04
CA ALA A 240 25.54 -23.18 -2.47
C ALA A 240 26.92 -23.26 -3.14
N GLU A 241 27.36 -22.18 -3.80
CA GLU A 241 28.69 -22.09 -4.39
C GLU A 241 29.78 -21.83 -3.33
N GLN A 242 29.51 -20.98 -2.33
CA GLN A 242 30.49 -20.55 -1.31
C GLN A 242 29.99 -20.72 0.14
N PRO A 243 29.63 -21.95 0.56
CA PRO A 243 28.98 -22.20 1.85
C PRO A 243 29.91 -22.00 3.07
N GLN A 244 31.22 -21.89 2.82
CA GLN A 244 32.22 -21.61 3.86
C GLN A 244 32.42 -20.10 4.07
N ASP A 245 32.16 -19.29 3.05
CA ASP A 245 32.39 -17.84 3.07
C ASP A 245 31.10 -17.06 3.35
N ILE A 246 29.95 -17.64 3.01
CA ILE A 246 28.62 -17.04 3.20
C ILE A 246 27.90 -17.77 4.33
N PRO A 247 27.65 -17.13 5.48
CA PRO A 247 26.82 -17.71 6.54
C PRO A 247 25.42 -18.03 6.02
N LEU A 248 24.89 -19.21 6.35
CA LEU A 248 23.55 -19.62 5.92
C LEU A 248 22.48 -18.61 6.36
N ASP A 249 22.52 -18.17 7.62
CA ASP A 249 21.56 -17.20 8.15
C ASP A 249 21.61 -15.86 7.41
N TYR A 250 22.77 -15.48 6.85
CA TYR A 250 22.91 -14.28 6.02
C TYR A 250 22.23 -14.45 4.67
N ALA A 251 22.36 -15.64 4.06
CA ALA A 251 21.64 -15.98 2.84
C ALA A 251 20.12 -16.11 3.06
N LEU A 252 19.68 -16.54 4.26
CA LEU A 252 18.28 -16.67 4.65
C LEU A 252 17.63 -15.37 5.15
N GLY A 253 18.42 -14.33 5.38
CA GLY A 253 17.93 -12.99 5.75
C GLY A 253 17.74 -12.75 7.26
N ASP A 254 18.41 -13.52 8.12
CA ASP A 254 18.27 -13.47 9.59
C ASP A 254 19.64 -13.33 10.32
N TYR A 255 20.61 -12.66 9.68
CA TYR A 255 21.97 -12.58 10.22
C TYR A 255 22.19 -11.36 11.11
N THR A 256 22.00 -11.58 12.41
CA THR A 256 22.14 -10.53 13.45
C THR A 256 23.52 -9.85 13.49
N PRO A 257 24.67 -10.57 13.36
CA PRO A 257 25.98 -9.91 13.38
C PRO A 257 26.15 -8.86 12.27
N GLY A 258 25.44 -9.05 11.15
CA GLY A 258 25.56 -8.20 9.96
C GLY A 258 26.92 -8.35 9.27
N VAL A 259 26.97 -7.92 8.02
CA VAL A 259 28.20 -7.84 7.22
C VAL A 259 28.45 -6.38 6.90
N VAL A 260 29.61 -5.86 7.33
CA VAL A 260 29.97 -4.45 7.15
C VAL A 260 30.54 -4.25 5.75
N ASP A 261 29.94 -3.33 5.00
CA ASP A 261 30.53 -2.76 3.80
C ASP A 261 31.68 -1.83 4.21
N LYS A 262 32.90 -2.29 4.01
CA LYS A 262 34.12 -1.59 4.47
C LYS A 262 34.31 -0.19 3.89
N ASP A 263 33.71 0.12 2.74
CA ASP A 263 33.93 1.39 2.05
C ASP A 263 32.89 2.45 2.47
N THR A 264 31.70 2.02 2.89
CA THR A 264 30.59 2.92 3.28
C THR A 264 30.21 2.85 4.75
N GLY A 265 30.57 1.79 5.46
CA GLY A 265 30.14 1.51 6.83
C GLY A 265 28.72 0.97 6.96
N LEU A 266 28.00 0.77 5.85
CA LEU A 266 26.65 0.18 5.86
C LEU A 266 26.72 -1.28 6.34
N ILE A 267 25.72 -1.69 7.10
CA ILE A 267 25.63 -3.03 7.68
C ILE A 267 24.51 -3.79 6.97
N TYR A 268 24.84 -4.93 6.38
CA TYR A 268 23.90 -5.78 5.67
C TYR A 268 23.56 -7.00 6.52
N HIS A 269 22.28 -7.16 6.88
CA HIS A 269 21.78 -8.30 7.63
C HIS A 269 21.26 -9.43 6.72
N SER A 270 21.16 -9.17 5.42
CA SER A 270 20.71 -10.11 4.40
C SER A 270 21.58 -10.03 3.15
N LEU A 271 21.92 -11.20 2.60
CA LEU A 271 22.61 -11.30 1.32
C LEU A 271 21.75 -10.73 0.19
N LEU A 272 20.43 -10.83 0.28
CA LEU A 272 19.53 -10.24 -0.73
C LEU A 272 19.70 -8.72 -0.78
N ASP A 273 19.77 -8.05 0.37
CA ASP A 273 19.98 -6.60 0.43
C ASP A 273 21.34 -6.19 -0.15
N ALA A 274 22.38 -6.96 0.16
CA ALA A 274 23.71 -6.74 -0.42
C ALA A 274 23.71 -6.90 -1.94
N MET A 275 23.00 -7.90 -2.48
CA MET A 275 22.86 -8.09 -3.93
C MET A 275 22.07 -6.95 -4.59
N MET A 276 20.99 -6.49 -3.94
CA MET A 276 20.20 -5.35 -4.42
C MET A 276 21.02 -4.06 -4.45
N ASP A 277 21.75 -3.75 -3.38
CA ASP A 277 22.56 -2.53 -3.28
C ASP A 277 23.79 -2.56 -4.19
N ALA A 278 24.40 -3.74 -4.41
CA ALA A 278 25.45 -3.90 -5.41
C ALA A 278 24.95 -3.54 -6.82
N THR A 279 23.69 -3.86 -7.12
CA THR A 279 23.07 -3.55 -8.40
C THR A 279 22.67 -2.08 -8.50
N GLN A 280 22.10 -1.53 -7.43
CA GLN A 280 21.55 -0.18 -7.42
C GLN A 280 22.61 0.92 -7.26
N THR A 281 23.75 0.62 -6.64
CA THR A 281 24.91 1.55 -6.60
C THR A 281 25.31 2.00 -8.01
N MET A 282 25.13 1.14 -9.01
CA MET A 282 25.44 1.44 -10.41
C MET A 282 24.37 2.23 -11.15
N ALA A 283 23.08 1.99 -10.84
CA ALA A 283 21.98 2.74 -11.43
C ALA A 283 21.99 4.23 -11.03
N SER A 284 22.69 4.58 -9.94
CA SER A 284 22.82 5.94 -9.41
C SER A 284 24.11 6.66 -9.85
N GLY A 285 25.08 5.95 -10.44
CA GLY A 285 26.35 6.53 -10.94
C GLY A 285 26.24 7.23 -12.30
N SER A 286 25.19 6.93 -13.07
CA SER A 286 24.66 7.82 -14.12
C SER A 286 23.55 8.67 -13.49
N ASN A 287 23.27 9.89 -13.98
CA ASN A 287 22.13 10.74 -13.58
C ASN A 287 20.74 10.09 -13.89
N THR A 288 20.59 8.80 -13.66
CA THR A 288 19.50 7.88 -13.99
C THR A 288 18.71 7.46 -12.75
N SER A 289 18.76 8.26 -11.68
CA SER A 289 18.30 7.98 -10.31
C SER A 289 16.78 7.85 -10.12
N GLN A 290 16.06 7.15 -11.01
CA GLN A 290 14.60 6.98 -10.94
C GLN A 290 14.07 5.60 -11.38
N ALA A 291 14.87 4.74 -12.02
CA ALA A 291 14.39 3.39 -12.35
C ALA A 291 14.48 2.50 -11.09
N GLY A 292 13.35 2.26 -10.43
CA GLY A 292 13.25 1.29 -9.33
C GLY A 292 13.71 -0.11 -9.76
N ILE A 293 14.12 -0.93 -8.81
CA ILE A 293 14.47 -2.35 -9.07
C ILE A 293 13.24 -3.22 -8.80
N ARG A 294 12.91 -4.10 -9.75
CA ARG A 294 11.89 -5.14 -9.59
C ARG A 294 12.56 -6.50 -9.60
N LEU A 295 12.36 -7.28 -8.54
CA LEU A 295 12.91 -8.62 -8.45
C LEU A 295 12.01 -9.57 -9.25
N THR A 296 12.43 -9.93 -10.45
CA THR A 296 11.62 -10.74 -11.36
C THR A 296 11.72 -12.23 -11.09
N GLU A 297 12.70 -12.65 -10.29
CA GLU A 297 12.82 -13.98 -9.69
C GLU A 297 13.68 -13.89 -8.43
N THR A 298 13.23 -14.54 -7.37
CA THR A 298 14.11 -15.03 -6.32
C THR A 298 13.42 -16.20 -5.61
N GLY A 299 14.18 -17.14 -5.08
CA GLY A 299 13.63 -18.28 -4.38
C GLY A 299 14.70 -19.17 -3.80
N TRP A 300 14.26 -20.25 -3.17
CA TRP A 300 15.15 -21.22 -2.53
C TRP A 300 14.60 -22.63 -2.73
N SER A 301 15.46 -23.53 -3.21
CA SER A 301 15.05 -24.89 -3.52
C SER A 301 14.80 -25.72 -2.25
N SER A 302 13.70 -26.48 -2.25
CA SER A 302 13.31 -27.33 -1.12
C SER A 302 13.98 -28.70 -1.10
N SER A 303 14.60 -29.11 -2.21
CA SER A 303 15.28 -30.40 -2.36
C SER A 303 16.25 -30.39 -3.55
N GLY A 304 16.83 -31.54 -3.84
CA GLY A 304 17.83 -31.69 -4.90
C GLY A 304 19.26 -31.35 -4.46
N GLN A 305 20.20 -31.72 -5.30
CA GLN A 305 21.62 -31.46 -5.18
C GLN A 305 21.97 -30.24 -6.03
N VAL A 306 22.83 -29.38 -5.51
CA VAL A 306 23.44 -28.29 -6.27
C VAL A 306 24.89 -28.69 -6.58
N LYS A 307 25.37 -28.39 -7.79
CA LYS A 307 26.81 -28.53 -8.06
C LYS A 307 27.59 -27.52 -7.20
N SER A 308 28.31 -28.00 -6.19
CA SER A 308 29.24 -27.16 -5.42
C SER A 308 30.41 -26.73 -6.31
N GLY A 309 30.75 -25.43 -6.30
CA GLY A 309 31.98 -24.93 -6.89
C GLY A 309 33.19 -25.44 -6.10
N ASN A 310 34.11 -26.13 -6.81
CA ASN A 310 35.40 -26.69 -6.39
C ASN A 310 35.53 -27.33 -4.97
N PRO A 311 35.92 -28.61 -4.86
CA PRO A 311 36.23 -29.23 -3.58
C PRO A 311 37.46 -28.58 -2.89
N PRO A 312 37.65 -28.82 -1.58
CA PRO A 312 38.75 -28.26 -0.79
C PRO A 312 40.10 -28.45 -1.50
N ARG A 313 41.00 -27.46 -1.39
CA ARG A 313 42.35 -27.52 -1.97
C ARG A 313 43.24 -28.64 -1.41
N ASP A 314 42.79 -29.36 -0.38
CA ASP A 314 43.61 -30.33 0.35
C ASP A 314 43.03 -31.76 0.39
N THR A 315 41.96 -32.06 -0.35
CA THR A 315 41.47 -33.45 -0.46
C THR A 315 41.73 -33.99 -1.86
N GLU A 316 42.41 -35.13 -1.91
CA GLU A 316 42.79 -35.82 -3.14
C GLU A 316 41.60 -35.95 -4.11
N ARG A 317 41.93 -35.66 -5.37
CA ARG A 317 41.11 -35.74 -6.58
C ARG A 317 40.33 -37.07 -6.65
N SER A 318 39.14 -37.09 -6.09
CA SER A 318 38.09 -38.06 -6.42
C SER A 318 36.97 -37.32 -7.16
N SER A 319 36.57 -37.90 -8.29
CA SER A 319 35.73 -37.30 -9.33
C SER A 319 34.25 -37.15 -8.97
N GLU A 320 33.89 -36.98 -7.70
CA GLU A 320 32.49 -37.05 -7.24
C GLU A 320 32.28 -36.36 -5.88
N ALA A 321 33.04 -35.30 -5.58
CA ALA A 321 32.83 -34.51 -4.38
C ALA A 321 31.61 -33.57 -4.55
N VAL A 322 30.40 -34.15 -4.60
CA VAL A 322 29.16 -33.43 -4.30
C VAL A 322 29.26 -32.99 -2.85
N CYS A 323 29.38 -31.69 -2.58
CA CYS A 323 29.29 -31.22 -1.21
C CYS A 323 27.95 -31.68 -0.65
N LYS A 324 27.94 -32.35 0.52
CA LYS A 324 26.75 -32.52 1.37
C LYS A 324 26.32 -31.18 1.99
N CYS A 325 26.41 -30.10 1.24
CA CYS A 325 25.92 -28.81 1.62
C CYS A 325 24.39 -28.92 1.51
N GLN A 326 23.73 -29.14 2.64
CA GLN A 326 22.28 -29.30 2.70
C GLN A 326 21.58 -27.94 2.54
N ALA A 327 21.95 -27.19 1.51
CA ALA A 327 21.39 -25.89 1.16
C ALA A 327 19.91 -26.05 0.79
N ALA A 328 19.60 -27.02 -0.07
CA ALA A 328 18.25 -27.30 -0.50
C ALA A 328 17.50 -28.18 0.52
N THR A 329 16.70 -27.56 1.37
CA THR A 329 15.81 -28.23 2.32
C THR A 329 14.49 -27.50 2.42
N VAL A 330 13.43 -28.21 2.78
CA VAL A 330 12.12 -27.60 3.07
C VAL A 330 12.23 -26.51 4.14
N ALA A 331 13.09 -26.69 5.14
CA ALA A 331 13.30 -25.71 6.20
C ALA A 331 13.91 -24.41 5.68
N ASN A 332 14.98 -24.50 4.89
CA ASN A 332 15.65 -23.32 4.32
C ASN A 332 14.77 -22.64 3.27
N ALA A 333 14.09 -23.43 2.42
CA ALA A 333 13.17 -22.89 1.42
C ALA A 333 12.00 -22.13 2.07
N LYS A 334 11.44 -22.70 3.14
CA LYS A 334 10.44 -22.04 3.98
C LYS A 334 10.98 -20.76 4.59
N ALA A 335 12.18 -20.78 5.19
CA ALA A 335 12.78 -19.62 5.82
C ALA A 335 12.97 -18.48 4.82
N TYR A 336 13.62 -18.75 3.69
CA TYR A 336 13.92 -17.74 2.68
C TYR A 336 12.66 -17.16 2.02
N ASN A 337 11.76 -18.01 1.52
CA ASN A 337 10.57 -17.54 0.84
C ASN A 337 9.67 -16.73 1.79
N ASN A 338 9.55 -17.15 3.06
CA ASN A 338 8.80 -16.38 4.05
C ASN A 338 9.49 -15.08 4.45
N TYR A 339 10.82 -15.05 4.53
CA TYR A 339 11.59 -13.82 4.74
C TYR A 339 11.24 -12.79 3.65
N VAL A 340 11.35 -13.16 2.37
CA VAL A 340 11.07 -12.24 1.24
C VAL A 340 9.60 -11.82 1.22
N ILE A 341 8.66 -12.77 1.35
CA ILE A 341 7.22 -12.46 1.36
C ILE A 341 6.88 -11.51 2.51
N ASN A 342 7.32 -11.83 3.73
CA ASN A 342 6.99 -11.02 4.91
C ASN A 342 7.54 -9.60 4.81
N ARG A 343 8.74 -9.41 4.23
CA ARG A 343 9.31 -8.07 4.00
C ARG A 343 8.45 -7.20 3.09
N VAL A 344 7.95 -7.77 2.00
CA VAL A 344 7.04 -7.04 1.11
C VAL A 344 5.71 -6.74 1.79
N LEU A 345 5.15 -7.72 2.50
CA LEU A 345 3.86 -7.55 3.17
C LEU A 345 3.92 -6.58 4.37
N SER A 346 5.06 -6.49 5.06
CA SER A 346 5.27 -5.55 6.17
C SER A 346 5.60 -4.13 5.70
N GLY A 347 5.92 -3.94 4.41
CA GLY A 347 6.44 -2.69 3.87
C GLY A 347 7.90 -2.42 4.23
N ASP A 348 8.62 -3.42 4.76
CA ASP A 348 10.06 -3.37 5.04
C ASP A 348 10.86 -3.75 3.79
N THR A 349 10.69 -2.97 2.74
CA THR A 349 11.18 -3.26 1.39
C THR A 349 12.47 -2.52 1.01
N GLY A 350 12.95 -1.64 1.88
CA GLY A 350 14.19 -0.88 1.66
C GLY A 350 15.44 -1.69 1.95
N THR A 351 16.58 -1.22 1.43
CA THR A 351 17.92 -1.79 1.70
C THR A 351 18.73 -0.82 2.57
N PRO A 352 19.89 -1.22 3.14
CA PRO A 352 20.75 -0.29 3.88
C PRO A 352 21.12 0.98 3.10
N ARG A 353 21.35 0.89 1.78
CA ARG A 353 21.65 2.06 0.95
C ARG A 353 20.39 2.83 0.52
N TYR A 354 19.27 2.14 0.30
CA TYR A 354 18.00 2.73 -0.13
C TYR A 354 16.88 2.34 0.85
N PRO A 355 16.85 2.92 2.06
CA PRO A 355 15.97 2.48 3.14
C PRO A 355 14.49 2.80 2.89
N ILE A 356 14.20 3.72 1.97
CA ILE A 356 12.85 4.08 1.54
C ILE A 356 12.70 3.70 0.07
N ALA A 357 12.51 2.41 -0.19
CA ALA A 357 12.30 1.87 -1.53
C ALA A 357 11.19 0.82 -1.50
N ASP A 358 10.34 0.79 -2.54
CA ASP A 358 9.38 -0.28 -2.75
C ASP A 358 10.06 -1.48 -3.41
N MET A 359 9.69 -2.69 -2.99
CA MET A 359 10.17 -3.95 -3.59
C MET A 359 8.98 -4.70 -4.18
N ASP A 360 8.86 -4.66 -5.50
CA ASP A 360 8.03 -5.60 -6.23
C ASP A 360 8.85 -6.88 -6.50
N VAL A 361 8.35 -8.04 -6.07
CA VAL A 361 9.07 -9.33 -6.19
C VAL A 361 8.20 -10.44 -6.75
N TYR A 362 8.80 -11.32 -7.54
CA TYR A 362 8.22 -12.59 -7.96
C TYR A 362 9.00 -13.75 -7.34
N ILE A 363 8.33 -14.51 -6.46
CA ILE A 363 8.90 -15.72 -5.88
C ILE A 363 9.01 -16.80 -6.96
N PHE A 364 10.21 -17.33 -7.15
CA PHE A 364 10.48 -18.45 -8.02
C PHE A 364 10.39 -19.76 -7.22
N ALA A 365 9.41 -20.63 -7.45
CA ALA A 365 8.32 -20.55 -8.45
C ALA A 365 6.99 -21.07 -7.88
N LEU A 366 5.91 -20.99 -8.67
CA LEU A 366 4.60 -21.48 -8.25
C LEU A 366 4.58 -23.00 -8.05
N PHE A 367 5.15 -23.76 -8.98
CA PHE A 367 5.15 -25.22 -8.94
C PHE A 367 6.56 -25.81 -8.96
N ASN A 368 6.70 -27.01 -8.40
CA ASN A 368 7.85 -27.86 -8.71
C ASN A 368 7.75 -28.26 -10.18
N GLU A 369 8.86 -28.14 -10.90
CA GLU A 369 8.91 -28.27 -12.35
C GLU A 369 9.77 -29.49 -12.73
N ASN A 370 9.12 -30.64 -12.90
CA ASN A 370 9.78 -31.96 -12.97
C ASN A 370 10.66 -32.17 -14.23
N GLU A 371 10.52 -31.33 -15.26
CA GLU A 371 11.32 -31.37 -16.48
C GLU A 371 12.50 -30.39 -16.47
N LYS A 372 12.71 -29.64 -15.37
CA LYS A 372 13.89 -28.78 -15.20
C LYS A 372 15.12 -29.55 -14.70
N GLY A 373 16.30 -28.94 -14.87
CA GLY A 373 17.60 -29.45 -14.43
C GLY A 373 18.30 -30.31 -15.49
N ASP A 374 19.62 -30.12 -15.62
CA ASP A 374 20.50 -30.90 -16.48
C ASP A 374 21.77 -31.38 -15.76
N GLY A 375 22.12 -32.66 -15.96
CA GLY A 375 23.27 -33.28 -15.28
C GLY A 375 23.04 -33.50 -13.77
N PRO A 376 24.08 -33.41 -12.92
CA PRO A 376 23.97 -33.74 -11.49
C PRO A 376 23.35 -32.65 -10.60
N ASP A 377 22.85 -31.55 -11.16
CA ASP A 377 22.07 -30.54 -10.42
C ASP A 377 20.58 -30.73 -10.71
N ASP A 378 19.84 -31.21 -9.72
CA ASP A 378 18.38 -31.41 -9.80
C ASP A 378 17.61 -30.45 -8.88
N SER A 379 18.29 -29.49 -8.24
CA SER A 379 17.67 -28.50 -7.36
C SER A 379 16.63 -27.63 -8.07
N GLU A 380 16.82 -27.39 -9.37
CA GLU A 380 15.90 -26.68 -10.27
C GLU A 380 14.48 -27.26 -10.32
N ARG A 381 14.28 -28.52 -9.91
CA ARG A 381 12.96 -29.18 -9.89
C ARG A 381 12.13 -28.84 -8.66
N TYR A 382 12.73 -28.25 -7.63
CA TYR A 382 12.18 -28.18 -6.28
C TYR A 382 12.00 -26.75 -5.72
N PHE A 383 11.95 -25.74 -6.59
CA PHE A 383 11.70 -24.34 -6.22
C PHE A 383 10.22 -24.00 -5.97
N GLY A 384 9.31 -24.93 -6.25
CA GLY A 384 7.87 -24.68 -6.19
C GLY A 384 7.34 -24.46 -4.79
N LEU A 385 6.54 -23.40 -4.62
CA LEU A 385 5.70 -23.22 -3.43
C LEU A 385 4.63 -24.32 -3.30
N PHE A 386 4.20 -24.87 -4.45
CA PHE A 386 3.24 -25.97 -4.53
C PHE A 386 3.81 -27.16 -5.31
N HIS A 387 3.35 -28.34 -4.94
CA HIS A 387 3.45 -29.53 -5.77
C HIS A 387 2.50 -29.42 -6.98
N PRO A 388 2.74 -30.18 -8.06
CA PRO A 388 1.88 -30.17 -9.25
C PRO A 388 0.40 -30.47 -8.97
N ASN A 389 0.09 -31.23 -7.91
CA ASN A 389 -1.29 -31.50 -7.48
C ASN A 389 -1.98 -30.32 -6.75
N GLY A 390 -1.30 -29.18 -6.57
CA GLY A 390 -1.79 -27.99 -5.88
C GLY A 390 -1.65 -28.00 -4.35
N THR A 391 -1.08 -29.05 -3.75
CA THR A 391 -0.75 -29.04 -2.31
C THR A 391 0.54 -28.26 -2.06
N LYS A 392 0.65 -27.56 -0.93
CA LYS A 392 1.86 -26.82 -0.58
C LYS A 392 3.09 -27.74 -0.48
N SER A 393 4.20 -27.35 -1.09
CA SER A 393 5.51 -28.00 -0.92
C SER A 393 6.16 -27.62 0.41
N MET A 394 5.81 -26.44 0.93
CA MET A 394 6.30 -25.88 2.19
C MET A 394 5.25 -24.93 2.78
N GLU A 395 5.28 -24.71 4.09
CA GLU A 395 4.40 -23.71 4.70
C GLU A 395 4.85 -22.29 4.34
N THR A 396 4.10 -21.63 3.47
CA THR A 396 4.33 -20.26 3.06
C THR A 396 3.49 -19.27 3.86
N ALA A 397 4.02 -18.07 4.08
CA ALA A 397 3.26 -16.91 4.52
C ALA A 397 2.08 -16.67 3.56
N CYS A 398 0.94 -16.25 4.11
CA CYS A 398 -0.22 -15.89 3.28
C CYS A 398 0.14 -14.67 2.43
N PHE A 399 -0.10 -14.71 1.11
CA PHE A 399 0.11 -13.58 0.20
C PHE A 399 -0.91 -12.45 0.39
N HIS A 400 -1.86 -12.63 1.32
CA HIS A 400 -2.68 -11.54 1.81
C HIS A 400 -1.78 -10.61 2.62
N ARG A 401 -1.80 -9.30 2.33
CA ARG A 401 -1.23 -8.30 3.24
C ARG A 401 -1.75 -8.57 4.64
N LYS A 402 -0.86 -9.06 5.49
CA LYS A 402 -1.09 -8.97 6.92
C LYS A 402 -0.95 -7.50 7.25
N PRO A 403 -1.95 -6.89 7.89
CA PRO A 403 -1.75 -5.60 8.51
C PRO A 403 -0.50 -5.68 9.40
N ARG A 404 0.28 -4.59 9.45
CA ARG A 404 1.69 -4.48 9.89
C ARG A 404 1.97 -4.90 11.36
N TRP A 405 1.05 -5.54 12.06
CA TRP A 405 0.99 -5.68 13.52
C TRP A 405 1.69 -6.90 14.14
N LYS A 406 2.71 -7.49 13.50
CA LYS A 406 3.48 -8.58 14.16
C LYS A 406 4.93 -8.30 14.49
N GLN A 407 5.47 -7.09 14.33
CA GLN A 407 6.93 -6.95 14.51
C GLN A 407 7.51 -5.72 15.22
N HIS A 408 6.78 -5.01 16.08
CA HIS A 408 7.43 -4.08 17.01
C HIS A 408 6.83 -4.14 18.42
N GLN A 409 7.36 -5.04 19.24
CA GLN A 409 7.39 -4.88 20.70
C GLN A 409 8.84 -4.84 21.13
N LEU A 410 9.43 -3.65 21.29
CA LEU A 410 10.66 -3.46 22.07
C LEU A 410 10.71 -2.04 22.67
N SER A 411 10.48 -2.01 23.98
CA SER A 411 11.00 -1.11 25.03
C SER A 411 10.89 0.41 24.87
N LEU A 412 10.05 1.04 25.70
CA LEU A 412 10.34 2.35 26.30
C LEU A 412 10.08 2.29 27.81
N LYS A 413 11.07 2.75 28.58
CA LYS A 413 11.13 2.72 30.05
C LYS A 413 10.43 3.94 30.66
N ALA A 414 9.52 3.65 31.59
CA ALA A 414 9.22 4.28 32.88
C ALA A 414 9.27 5.82 33.06
N MET A 415 8.14 6.35 33.56
CA MET A 415 8.12 7.38 34.60
C MET A 415 6.89 7.16 35.51
N GLN A 416 7.09 7.16 36.83
CA GLN A 416 6.09 6.79 37.86
C GLN A 416 5.16 7.96 38.27
N PRO A 417 3.97 7.69 38.87
CA PRO A 417 2.87 8.64 39.02
C PRO A 417 2.51 9.00 40.49
N SER A 418 1.56 9.93 40.66
CA SER A 418 0.79 10.14 41.89
C SER A 418 -0.74 10.21 41.61
N GLU A 419 -1.45 9.27 42.23
CA GLU A 419 -2.84 9.20 42.76
C GLU A 419 -4.11 9.34 41.88
N ASP A 420 -4.88 8.22 41.90
CA ASP A 420 -6.32 7.97 41.76
C ASP A 420 -7.13 8.43 40.53
N PHE A 421 -7.12 7.59 39.48
CA PHE A 421 -8.17 7.52 38.45
C PHE A 421 -8.40 6.06 37.99
N HIS A 422 -9.53 5.76 37.34
CA HIS A 422 -9.82 4.42 36.81
C HIS A 422 -8.97 4.13 35.56
N LEU A 423 -7.85 3.43 35.76
CA LEU A 423 -6.83 3.19 34.73
C LEU A 423 -7.05 1.89 33.95
N THR A 424 -6.63 1.91 32.68
CA THR A 424 -6.27 0.70 31.90
C THR A 424 -5.10 -0.04 32.57
N PRO A 425 -4.83 -1.32 32.21
CA PRO A 425 -3.68 -2.06 32.74
C PRO A 425 -2.31 -1.36 32.59
N GLN A 426 -2.19 -0.38 31.69
CA GLN A 426 -0.98 0.44 31.48
C GLN A 426 -0.99 1.80 32.18
N GLY A 427 -2.00 2.14 32.99
CA GLY A 427 -2.01 3.40 33.74
C GLY A 427 -2.56 4.61 32.96
N ILE A 428 -3.26 4.39 31.83
CA ILE A 428 -3.92 5.43 31.04
C ILE A 428 -5.41 5.51 31.43
N PRO A 429 -6.00 6.70 31.68
CA PRO A 429 -7.44 6.83 31.94
C PRO A 429 -8.28 6.20 30.81
N LEU A 430 -9.29 5.41 31.17
CA LEU A 430 -10.08 4.65 30.18
C LEU A 430 -10.85 5.58 29.23
N ASP A 431 -11.49 6.60 29.77
CA ASP A 431 -12.15 7.68 29.02
C ASP A 431 -11.22 8.38 28.03
N TYR A 432 -9.96 8.63 28.40
CA TYR A 432 -8.95 9.18 27.49
C TYR A 432 -8.61 8.23 26.34
N ALA A 433 -8.54 6.94 26.63
CA ALA A 433 -8.36 5.92 25.61
C ALA A 433 -9.59 5.75 24.70
N LEU A 434 -10.79 6.01 25.22
CA LEU A 434 -12.07 5.91 24.50
C LEU A 434 -12.46 7.18 23.72
N GLY A 435 -11.73 8.29 23.90
CA GLY A 435 -11.96 9.55 23.18
C GLY A 435 -12.96 10.50 23.85
N ASP A 436 -13.21 10.35 25.15
CA ASP A 436 -14.20 11.13 25.91
C ASP A 436 -13.60 11.73 27.19
N TYR A 437 -12.37 12.27 27.11
CA TYR A 437 -11.66 12.81 28.28
C TYR A 437 -11.63 14.34 28.30
N THR A 438 -12.65 14.90 28.92
CA THR A 438 -12.84 16.34 29.07
C THR A 438 -11.77 17.06 29.90
N PRO A 439 -11.13 16.48 30.94
CA PRO A 439 -10.01 17.15 31.61
C PRO A 439 -8.83 17.42 30.67
N GLY A 440 -8.67 16.58 29.64
CA GLY A 440 -7.52 16.61 28.74
C GLY A 440 -6.22 16.16 29.43
N VAL A 441 -5.27 15.70 28.63
CA VAL A 441 -3.91 15.39 29.06
C VAL A 441 -2.98 16.43 28.46
N VAL A 442 -2.30 17.19 29.31
CA VAL A 442 -1.34 18.20 28.87
C VAL A 442 -0.01 17.53 28.56
N ASP A 443 0.45 17.66 27.32
CA ASP A 443 1.82 17.35 26.96
C ASP A 443 2.73 18.45 27.53
N LYS A 444 3.63 18.05 28.43
CA LYS A 444 4.49 18.98 29.18
C LYS A 444 5.54 19.64 28.30
N ASP A 445 5.91 19.02 27.19
CA ASP A 445 6.96 19.52 26.31
C ASP A 445 6.40 20.55 25.32
N THR A 446 5.15 20.37 24.89
CA THR A 446 4.54 21.19 23.82
C THR A 446 3.45 22.13 24.33
N GLY A 447 2.89 21.87 25.52
CA GLY A 447 1.73 22.57 26.06
C GLY A 447 0.40 22.22 25.38
N LEU A 448 0.41 21.30 24.39
CA LEU A 448 -0.82 20.84 23.74
C LEU A 448 -1.65 20.01 24.71
N ILE A 449 -2.96 20.16 24.60
CA ILE A 449 -3.93 19.44 25.42
C ILE A 449 -4.62 18.41 24.53
N TYR A 450 -4.51 17.15 24.92
CA TYR A 450 -5.10 16.03 24.19
C TYR A 450 -6.33 15.52 24.94
N HIS A 451 -7.48 15.48 24.27
CA HIS A 451 -8.72 14.93 24.83
C HIS A 451 -8.95 13.46 24.45
N SER A 452 -8.13 12.93 23.54
CA SER A 452 -8.09 11.51 23.20
C SER A 452 -6.67 10.99 23.07
N LEU A 453 -6.47 9.73 23.45
CA LEU A 453 -5.21 9.03 23.24
C LEU A 453 -4.88 8.92 21.74
N LEU A 454 -5.91 8.83 20.89
CA LEU A 454 -5.74 8.76 19.44
C LEU A 454 -5.05 10.02 18.89
N ASP A 455 -5.45 11.20 19.36
CA ASP A 455 -4.80 12.47 18.98
C ASP A 455 -3.35 12.53 19.39
N ALA A 456 -3.06 12.14 20.63
CA ALA A 456 -1.69 12.09 21.12
C ALA A 456 -0.83 11.10 20.32
N MET A 457 -1.39 9.95 19.92
CA MET A 457 -0.70 8.97 19.07
C MET A 457 -0.44 9.51 17.66
N MET A 458 -1.40 10.22 17.08
CA MET A 458 -1.24 10.85 15.76
C MET A 458 -0.22 11.99 15.79
N ASP A 459 -0.28 12.86 16.78
CA ASP A 459 0.69 13.96 16.93
C ASP A 459 2.09 13.50 17.28
N ALA A 460 2.22 12.44 18.09
CA ALA A 460 3.51 11.77 18.30
C ALA A 460 4.08 11.22 16.98
N THR A 461 3.23 10.69 16.09
CA THR A 461 3.63 10.22 14.76
C THR A 461 4.10 11.39 13.89
N TYR A 462 3.36 12.50 13.86
CA TYR A 462 3.79 13.69 13.14
C TYR A 462 5.10 14.28 13.69
N TYR A 463 5.30 14.26 15.00
CA TYR A 463 6.57 14.65 15.62
C TYR A 463 7.71 13.73 15.21
N ALA A 464 7.49 12.42 15.19
CA ALA A 464 8.50 11.47 14.72
C ALA A 464 8.89 11.74 13.25
N ILE A 465 7.91 12.00 12.39
CA ILE A 465 8.13 12.37 10.99
C ILE A 465 8.95 13.66 10.90
N GLN A 466 8.62 14.68 11.68
CA GLN A 466 9.35 15.95 11.68
C GLN A 466 10.80 15.82 12.15
N ASN A 467 11.05 15.03 13.19
CA ASN A 467 12.40 14.78 13.70
C ASN A 467 13.26 14.01 12.69
N LEU A 468 12.67 13.15 11.86
CA LEU A 468 13.36 12.54 10.72
C LEU A 468 13.73 13.62 9.68
N THR A 469 12.81 14.54 9.39
CA THR A 469 13.06 15.61 8.41
C THR A 469 14.04 16.69 8.87
N GLU A 470 14.10 17.08 10.15
CA GLU A 470 15.07 18.09 10.59
C GLU A 470 16.52 17.59 10.57
N SER A 471 16.75 16.33 10.95
CA SER A 471 18.10 15.72 10.88
C SER A 471 18.56 15.43 9.44
N GLN A 472 17.63 15.29 8.50
CA GLN A 472 17.91 14.99 7.09
C GLN A 472 17.80 16.22 6.15
N MET A 473 17.15 17.33 6.55
CA MET A 473 16.99 18.54 5.72
C MET A 473 18.13 19.56 5.83
N GLN A 474 19.07 19.43 6.78
CA GLN A 474 20.31 20.24 6.74
C GLN A 474 21.16 19.97 5.49
N THR A 475 20.86 18.93 4.71
CA THR A 475 21.51 18.62 3.42
C THR A 475 20.65 18.93 2.18
N MET A 476 19.41 19.42 2.30
CA MET A 476 18.50 19.63 1.15
C MET A 476 17.65 20.91 1.22
N ALA A 477 18.22 22.03 1.68
CA ALA A 477 17.53 23.31 1.60
C ALA A 477 17.61 23.92 0.18
N SER A 478 16.73 23.48 -0.73
CA SER A 478 16.27 24.31 -1.84
C SER A 478 14.84 23.94 -2.27
N GLY A 479 13.87 24.72 -1.76
CA GLY A 479 12.65 25.06 -2.48
C GLY A 479 11.57 23.98 -2.61
N SER A 480 10.77 23.81 -1.56
CA SER A 480 9.35 23.45 -1.69
C SER A 480 8.66 23.75 -0.36
N ASN A 481 7.55 24.49 -0.39
CA ASN A 481 6.66 24.60 0.77
C ASN A 481 6.34 23.19 1.29
N THR A 482 6.40 23.01 2.60
CA THR A 482 6.10 21.77 3.31
C THR A 482 4.62 21.42 3.16
N SER A 483 4.25 20.81 2.03
CA SER A 483 2.98 20.10 1.91
C SER A 483 3.10 18.82 2.74
N GLN A 484 2.42 18.86 3.89
CA GLN A 484 2.27 17.81 4.88
C GLN A 484 2.03 16.43 4.24
N ALA A 485 2.82 15.42 4.63
CA ALA A 485 2.52 14.04 4.26
C ALA A 485 1.23 13.62 4.96
N GLY A 486 0.18 13.28 4.21
CA GLY A 486 -1.09 12.82 4.79
C GLY A 486 -0.91 11.50 5.55
N THR A 487 -1.33 11.46 6.81
CA THR A 487 -1.29 10.25 7.65
C THR A 487 -2.61 9.51 7.52
N ARG A 488 -2.57 8.23 7.18
CA ARG A 488 -3.76 7.35 7.15
C ARG A 488 -3.72 6.38 8.32
N LEU A 489 -4.81 6.28 9.06
CA LEU A 489 -4.97 5.30 10.13
C LEU A 489 -5.41 3.99 9.50
N THR A 490 -4.42 3.17 9.17
CA THR A 490 -4.68 1.95 8.41
C THR A 490 -5.46 0.91 9.19
N GLU A 491 -5.44 0.95 10.53
CA GLU A 491 -6.31 0.16 11.42
C GLU A 491 -6.43 0.82 12.79
N THR A 492 -7.65 0.91 13.32
CA THR A 492 -7.89 1.19 14.74
C THR A 492 -9.16 0.52 15.23
N GLY A 493 -9.23 0.13 16.50
CA GLY A 493 -10.44 -0.43 17.08
C GLY A 493 -10.27 -0.90 18.51
N TRP A 494 -11.36 -1.38 19.11
CA TRP A 494 -11.37 -1.84 20.49
C TRP A 494 -12.10 -3.19 20.64
N PRO A 495 -11.54 -4.17 21.37
CA PRO A 495 -12.11 -5.52 21.44
C PRO A 495 -13.34 -5.57 22.34
N SER A 496 -14.36 -6.30 21.92
CA SER A 496 -15.64 -6.42 22.62
C SER A 496 -15.60 -7.39 23.80
N ARG A 497 -14.57 -8.25 23.88
CA ARG A 497 -14.30 -9.18 24.98
C ARG A 497 -12.89 -9.78 24.86
N GLY A 498 -12.57 -10.72 25.74
CA GLY A 498 -11.30 -11.44 25.78
C GLY A 498 -10.32 -10.82 26.76
N GLN A 499 -9.23 -11.52 27.01
CA GLN A 499 -8.16 -11.13 27.92
C GLN A 499 -6.98 -10.56 27.13
N VAL A 500 -6.28 -9.64 27.80
CA VAL A 500 -5.02 -9.06 27.36
C VAL A 500 -4.00 -9.42 28.44
N LYS A 501 -2.82 -9.91 28.06
CA LYS A 501 -1.71 -10.26 28.92
C LYS A 501 -1.33 -8.98 29.64
N SER A 502 -1.50 -8.96 30.95
CA SER A 502 -0.85 -7.96 31.78
C SER A 502 0.66 -8.10 31.55
N GLY A 503 1.33 -7.04 31.11
CA GLY A 503 2.79 -7.01 31.12
C GLY A 503 3.32 -7.37 32.51
N ASN A 504 4.53 -7.92 32.59
CA ASN A 504 5.15 -8.22 33.88
C ASN A 504 5.07 -6.99 34.81
N PRO A 505 4.70 -7.18 36.10
CA PRO A 505 4.71 -6.07 37.04
C PRO A 505 6.14 -5.48 37.14
N PRO A 506 6.27 -4.18 37.47
CA PRO A 506 7.57 -3.55 37.68
C PRO A 506 8.41 -4.35 38.69
N ARG A 507 9.73 -4.42 38.46
CA ARG A 507 10.67 -5.31 39.15
C ARG A 507 10.87 -5.06 40.65
N ASP A 508 10.14 -4.14 41.27
CA ASP A 508 10.39 -3.67 42.64
C ASP A 508 9.21 -3.83 43.60
N THR A 509 8.25 -4.72 43.32
CA THR A 509 7.24 -5.07 44.32
C THR A 509 7.49 -6.47 44.86
N GLU A 510 7.83 -6.53 46.15
CA GLU A 510 7.92 -7.77 46.89
C GLU A 510 6.65 -8.59 46.69
N ARG A 511 6.88 -9.89 46.56
CA ARG A 511 5.92 -10.97 46.44
C ARG A 511 4.85 -10.87 47.53
N SER A 512 3.78 -10.14 47.24
CA SER A 512 2.50 -10.26 47.94
C SER A 512 1.48 -10.85 46.98
N SER A 513 0.86 -11.91 47.46
CA SER A 513 -0.19 -12.68 46.82
C SER A 513 -1.40 -11.82 46.44
N GLU A 514 -1.96 -12.11 45.26
CA GLU A 514 -3.35 -11.78 44.88
C GLU A 514 -3.74 -10.30 44.89
N ALA A 515 -3.25 -9.55 43.90
CA ALA A 515 -3.98 -8.39 43.38
C ALA A 515 -4.05 -8.48 41.84
N VAL A 516 -4.87 -9.43 41.35
CA VAL A 516 -5.32 -9.40 39.96
C VAL A 516 -6.19 -8.17 39.81
N CYS A 517 -5.66 -7.10 39.20
CA CYS A 517 -6.47 -5.97 38.79
C CYS A 517 -7.52 -6.46 37.78
N LYS A 518 -8.78 -6.58 38.21
CA LYS A 518 -9.95 -6.96 37.40
C LYS A 518 -10.40 -5.82 36.47
N CYS A 519 -9.49 -5.12 35.80
CA CYS A 519 -9.87 -4.15 34.78
C CYS A 519 -10.08 -4.87 33.46
N GLN A 520 -11.32 -5.30 33.20
CA GLN A 520 -11.68 -5.86 31.89
C GLN A 520 -11.79 -4.71 30.88
N ALA A 521 -10.67 -4.36 30.23
CA ALA A 521 -10.65 -3.33 29.19
C ALA A 521 -11.48 -3.73 27.95
N ALA A 522 -11.48 -5.03 27.60
CA ALA A 522 -12.23 -5.55 26.47
C ALA A 522 -13.70 -5.83 26.85
N THR A 523 -14.59 -4.92 26.47
CA THR A 523 -16.04 -5.05 26.68
C THR A 523 -16.81 -4.51 25.48
N VAL A 524 -18.04 -4.99 25.28
CA VAL A 524 -18.93 -4.49 24.22
C VAL A 524 -19.17 -2.99 24.37
N ALA A 525 -19.27 -2.49 25.62
CA ALA A 525 -19.46 -1.06 25.89
C ALA A 525 -18.26 -0.23 25.42
N ASN A 526 -17.04 -0.64 25.77
CA ASN A 526 -15.83 0.08 25.37
C ASN A 526 -15.58 -0.03 23.86
N ALA A 527 -15.85 -1.20 23.27
CA ALA A 527 -15.80 -1.39 21.83
C ALA A 527 -16.76 -0.47 21.07
N LYS A 528 -18.00 -0.36 21.58
CA LYS A 528 -19.00 0.56 21.05
C LYS A 528 -18.57 2.01 21.19
N ALA A 529 -18.05 2.39 22.36
CA ALA A 529 -17.62 3.77 22.64
C ALA A 529 -16.49 4.20 21.69
N TYR A 530 -15.39 3.45 21.66
CA TYR A 530 -14.23 3.79 20.84
C TYR A 530 -14.53 3.81 19.34
N ASN A 531 -15.19 2.76 18.83
CA ASN A 531 -15.42 2.66 17.39
C ASN A 531 -16.42 3.73 16.91
N ASN A 532 -17.46 4.04 17.68
CA ASN A 532 -18.36 5.13 17.31
C ASN A 532 -17.69 6.49 17.45
N TYR A 533 -16.83 6.71 18.45
CA TYR A 533 -16.02 7.93 18.55
C TYR A 533 -15.23 8.17 17.25
N VAL A 534 -14.48 7.17 16.78
CA VAL A 534 -13.69 7.27 15.55
C VAL A 534 -14.58 7.48 14.32
N ILE A 535 -15.64 6.68 14.16
CA ILE A 535 -16.56 6.79 13.02
C ILE A 535 -17.20 8.19 12.97
N ASN A 536 -17.70 8.66 14.12
CA ASN A 536 -18.40 9.94 14.20
C ASN A 536 -17.47 11.11 13.94
N ARG A 537 -16.21 11.01 14.38
CA ARG A 537 -15.19 12.03 14.16
C ARG A 537 -14.83 12.20 12.68
N VAL A 538 -14.68 11.10 11.95
CA VAL A 538 -14.47 11.15 10.50
C VAL A 538 -15.71 11.71 9.79
N LEU A 539 -16.91 11.24 10.17
CA LEU A 539 -18.16 11.68 9.56
C LEU A 539 -18.55 13.13 9.90
N SER A 540 -17.99 13.73 10.96
CA SER A 540 -18.19 15.14 11.29
C SER A 540 -17.20 16.06 10.59
N GLY A 541 -16.17 15.53 9.92
CA GLY A 541 -15.07 16.34 9.36
C GLY A 541 -14.13 16.92 10.43
N ASP A 542 -14.29 16.55 11.71
CA ASP A 542 -13.43 17.00 12.81
C ASP A 542 -12.20 16.11 12.94
N THR A 543 -11.45 16.02 11.86
CA THR A 543 -10.38 15.03 11.68
C THR A 543 -9.02 15.52 12.19
N GLY A 544 -8.89 16.81 12.47
CA GLY A 544 -7.64 17.44 12.89
C GLY A 544 -7.25 17.11 14.32
N THR A 545 -5.95 17.07 14.59
CA THR A 545 -5.37 16.90 15.93
C THR A 545 -4.99 18.25 16.54
N PRO A 546 -4.71 18.35 17.86
CA PRO A 546 -4.26 19.61 18.47
C PRO A 546 -3.06 20.26 17.76
N ARG A 547 -2.10 19.48 17.26
CA ARG A 547 -0.96 20.01 16.49
C ARG A 547 -1.32 20.34 15.05
N TYR A 548 -2.21 19.57 14.42
CA TYR A 548 -2.66 19.80 13.05
C TYR A 548 -4.19 19.87 12.96
N PRO A 549 -4.78 21.01 13.34
CA PRO A 549 -6.24 21.15 13.42
C PRO A 549 -6.96 21.05 12.08
N THR A 550 -6.24 21.22 10.97
CA THR A 550 -6.79 21.14 9.60
C THR A 550 -6.39 19.86 8.88
N ALA A 551 -5.78 18.89 9.57
CA ALA A 551 -5.43 17.62 8.95
C ALA A 551 -6.68 16.78 8.69
N ASP A 552 -6.73 16.16 7.51
CA ASP A 552 -7.75 15.17 7.18
C ASP A 552 -7.35 13.79 7.76
N MET A 553 -8.34 12.94 8.03
CA MET A 553 -8.17 11.63 8.65
C MET A 553 -8.92 10.54 7.89
N ASP A 554 -8.17 9.75 7.13
CA ASP A 554 -8.66 8.48 6.58
C ASP A 554 -8.47 7.36 7.62
N VAL A 555 -9.56 6.71 8.05
CA VAL A 555 -9.51 5.63 9.06
C VAL A 555 -10.15 4.34 8.58
N TYR A 556 -9.47 3.23 8.85
CA TYR A 556 -10.05 1.89 8.76
C TYR A 556 -10.31 1.35 10.17
N ILE A 557 -11.56 0.97 10.44
CA ILE A 557 -11.89 0.23 11.66
C ILE A 557 -11.31 -1.19 11.56
N PHE A 558 -10.63 -1.63 12.62
CA PHE A 558 -9.72 -2.78 12.64
C PHE A 558 -10.28 -4.05 11.99
N SER A 559 -11.51 -4.46 12.31
CA SER A 559 -12.09 -5.65 11.67
C SER A 559 -13.60 -5.60 11.48
N LEU A 560 -14.02 -6.17 10.34
CA LEU A 560 -15.43 -6.34 10.03
C LEU A 560 -16.05 -7.47 10.85
N PHE A 561 -15.34 -8.59 11.04
CA PHE A 561 -15.83 -9.76 11.76
C PHE A 561 -14.95 -10.11 12.97
N ASN A 562 -15.55 -10.75 13.97
CA ASN A 562 -14.82 -11.47 15.00
C ASN A 562 -14.12 -12.70 14.39
N GLU A 563 -12.83 -12.88 14.66
CA GLU A 563 -11.96 -13.86 13.99
C GLU A 563 -11.52 -14.95 14.97
N ASN A 564 -12.17 -16.11 14.91
CA ASN A 564 -12.01 -17.20 15.90
C ASN A 564 -10.65 -17.92 15.87
N GLU A 565 -9.80 -17.65 14.88
CA GLU A 565 -8.46 -18.20 14.76
C GLU A 565 -7.33 -17.21 15.18
N LYS A 566 -7.68 -15.98 15.60
CA LYS A 566 -6.71 -15.01 16.16
C LYS A 566 -6.43 -15.23 17.65
N GLY A 567 -5.30 -14.75 18.17
CA GLY A 567 -4.90 -14.90 19.58
C GLY A 567 -4.41 -16.30 19.99
N ASP A 568 -3.27 -16.36 20.71
CA ASP A 568 -2.67 -17.57 21.28
C ASP A 568 -2.51 -17.48 22.82
N GLY A 569 -2.88 -18.57 23.52
CA GLY A 569 -2.76 -18.64 24.97
C GLY A 569 -3.73 -17.70 25.72
N PRO A 570 -3.31 -17.02 26.81
CA PRO A 570 -4.18 -16.16 27.61
C PRO A 570 -4.54 -14.81 26.95
N ASP A 571 -4.08 -14.55 25.71
CA ASP A 571 -4.43 -13.40 24.88
C ASP A 571 -5.49 -13.77 23.83
N ASP A 572 -6.76 -13.78 24.21
CA ASP A 572 -7.85 -14.11 23.27
C ASP A 572 -8.64 -12.87 22.80
N SER A 573 -8.30 -11.66 23.26
CA SER A 573 -8.97 -10.41 22.87
C SER A 573 -8.89 -10.08 21.37
N GLU A 574 -7.81 -10.49 20.67
CA GLU A 574 -7.66 -10.31 19.22
C GLU A 574 -8.78 -10.97 18.39
N ARG A 575 -9.51 -11.92 18.97
CA ARG A 575 -10.65 -12.58 18.33
C ARG A 575 -11.89 -11.69 18.23
N TYR A 576 -11.92 -10.58 18.95
CA TYR A 576 -13.15 -9.88 19.31
C TYR A 576 -13.21 -8.40 18.92
N PHE A 577 -12.40 -7.97 17.94
CA PHE A 577 -12.42 -6.59 17.43
C PHE A 577 -13.54 -6.31 16.40
N GLY A 578 -14.27 -7.33 15.97
CA GLY A 578 -15.22 -7.23 14.87
C GLY A 578 -16.40 -6.32 15.15
N LEU A 579 -16.82 -5.58 14.14
CA LEU A 579 -18.14 -4.92 14.09
C LEU A 579 -19.29 -5.95 14.08
N PHE A 580 -19.05 -7.11 13.46
CA PHE A 580 -20.00 -8.21 13.34
C PHE A 580 -19.47 -9.53 13.96
N HIS A 581 -20.39 -10.35 14.44
CA HIS A 581 -20.13 -11.77 14.64
C HIS A 581 -19.98 -12.47 13.28
N PRO A 582 -19.34 -13.66 13.21
CA PRO A 582 -19.18 -14.41 11.95
C PRO A 582 -20.50 -14.73 11.23
N LYS A 583 -21.61 -14.72 11.96
CA LYS A 583 -22.97 -14.94 11.43
C LYS A 583 -23.60 -13.68 10.83
N GLY A 584 -22.88 -12.55 10.78
CA GLY A 584 -23.38 -11.27 10.25
C GLY A 584 -24.25 -10.45 11.21
N THR A 585 -24.44 -10.90 12.45
CA THR A 585 -25.12 -10.10 13.48
C THR A 585 -24.16 -9.08 14.07
N ARG A 586 -24.63 -7.85 14.32
CA ARG A 586 -23.80 -6.79 14.92
C ARG A 586 -23.37 -7.17 16.33
N VAL A 587 -22.13 -6.83 16.70
CA VAL A 587 -21.60 -6.99 18.07
C VAL A 587 -22.09 -5.86 18.97
N TYR A 588 -22.19 -4.65 18.41
CA TYR A 588 -22.74 -3.43 19.00
C TYR A 588 -23.31 -2.55 17.88
N ASP A 589 -24.09 -1.53 18.24
CA ASP A 589 -24.62 -0.58 17.27
C ASP A 589 -23.54 0.40 16.80
N PHE A 590 -23.57 0.69 15.51
CA PHE A 590 -22.72 1.68 14.83
C PHE A 590 -23.39 2.13 13.54
N ASP A 591 -23.10 3.35 13.10
CA ASP A 591 -23.66 3.92 11.88
C ASP A 591 -22.58 4.65 11.07
N PHE A 592 -22.39 4.23 9.81
CA PHE A 592 -21.46 4.86 8.88
C PHE A 592 -22.12 5.97 8.05
N HIS A 593 -23.41 6.23 8.24
CA HIS A 593 -24.08 7.33 7.55
C HIS A 593 -23.86 8.65 8.30
N PRO A 594 -23.64 9.76 7.56
CA PRO A 594 -23.72 11.07 8.17
C PRO A 594 -25.13 11.29 8.71
N THR A 595 -25.23 11.93 9.86
CA THR A 595 -26.50 12.39 10.42
C THR A 595 -26.35 13.82 10.89
N TRP A 596 -27.46 14.54 10.85
CA TRP A 596 -27.53 15.93 11.24
C TRP A 596 -28.49 16.08 12.41
N CYS A 597 -28.22 17.06 13.27
CA CYS A 597 -29.13 17.45 14.32
C CYS A 597 -29.95 18.66 13.88
N VAL A 598 -31.26 18.49 13.77
CA VAL A 598 -32.17 19.53 13.26
C VAL A 598 -33.14 19.96 14.35
N ALA A 599 -33.33 21.27 14.48
CA ALA A 599 -34.25 21.83 15.46
C ALA A 599 -35.71 21.46 15.16
N ASN A 600 -36.46 21.16 16.20
CA ASN A 600 -37.88 20.89 16.16
C ASN A 600 -38.67 22.19 16.32
N ALA A 601 -39.13 22.78 15.22
CA ALA A 601 -39.91 24.01 15.23
C ALA A 601 -41.18 23.94 16.11
N SER A 602 -41.69 22.74 16.38
CA SER A 602 -42.94 22.51 17.12
C SER A 602 -42.85 22.83 18.61
N VAL A 603 -41.64 22.93 19.18
CA VAL A 603 -41.46 23.24 20.62
C VAL A 603 -41.64 24.73 20.95
N GLY A 604 -41.71 25.59 19.92
CA GLY A 604 -41.91 27.02 20.06
C GLY A 604 -40.63 27.83 20.32
N GLU A 605 -40.68 29.12 19.96
CA GLU A 605 -39.54 30.04 19.94
C GLU A 605 -38.82 30.19 21.29
N ALA A 606 -39.56 30.18 22.40
CA ALA A 606 -38.97 30.35 23.74
C ALA A 606 -38.09 29.16 24.15
N GLN A 607 -38.55 27.94 23.86
CA GLN A 607 -37.77 26.72 24.14
C GLN A 607 -36.58 26.61 23.18
N LEU A 608 -36.79 26.88 21.89
CA LEU A 608 -35.69 26.93 20.92
C LEU A 608 -34.60 27.92 21.33
N GLN A 609 -34.98 29.08 21.85
CA GLN A 609 -34.00 30.07 22.29
C GLN A 609 -33.19 29.59 23.49
N ALA A 610 -33.84 29.00 24.50
CA ALA A 610 -33.16 28.50 25.69
C ALA A 610 -32.12 27.41 25.33
N GLU A 611 -32.50 26.50 24.42
CA GLU A 611 -31.62 25.42 23.98
C GLU A 611 -30.53 25.92 23.02
N LEU A 612 -30.82 26.92 22.17
CA LEU A 612 -29.80 27.60 21.35
C LEU A 612 -28.73 28.26 22.25
N ASP A 613 -29.16 28.99 23.28
CA ASP A 613 -28.26 29.60 24.25
C ASP A 613 -27.42 28.54 24.98
N TYR A 614 -28.01 27.38 25.30
CA TYR A 614 -27.29 26.24 25.85
C TYR A 614 -26.22 25.73 24.89
N ALA A 615 -26.58 25.42 23.63
CA ALA A 615 -25.64 24.91 22.63
C ALA A 615 -24.44 25.85 22.45
N CYS A 616 -24.70 27.15 22.27
CA CYS A 616 -23.66 28.18 22.11
C CYS A 616 -22.79 28.34 23.35
N GLY A 617 -23.36 28.21 24.56
CA GLY A 617 -22.62 28.28 25.81
C GLY A 617 -21.77 27.04 26.11
N HIS A 618 -22.03 25.92 25.43
CA HIS A 618 -21.43 24.61 25.74
C HIS A 618 -20.68 24.00 24.55
N GLY A 619 -20.15 24.83 23.64
CA GLY A 619 -19.15 24.42 22.66
C GLY A 619 -19.59 24.40 21.19
N ALA A 620 -20.86 24.71 20.88
CA ALA A 620 -21.29 24.91 19.50
C ALA A 620 -20.56 26.10 18.85
N ASP A 621 -20.32 26.04 17.54
CA ASP A 621 -19.93 27.22 16.77
C ASP A 621 -21.14 28.11 16.52
N CYS A 622 -21.29 29.16 17.31
CA CYS A 622 -22.36 30.13 17.08
C CYS A 622 -21.87 31.42 16.43
N GLY A 623 -20.61 31.47 15.98
CA GLY A 623 -20.05 32.65 15.31
C GLY A 623 -20.69 32.89 13.93
N ALA A 624 -20.89 31.81 13.18
CA ALA A 624 -21.40 31.87 11.82
C ALA A 624 -22.87 32.34 11.72
N ILE A 625 -23.65 32.20 12.80
CA ILE A 625 -25.06 32.60 12.90
C ILE A 625 -25.26 33.98 13.55
N GLN A 626 -24.19 34.73 13.82
CA GLN A 626 -24.30 36.12 14.29
C GLN A 626 -24.62 37.08 13.13
N PRO A 627 -25.19 38.27 13.39
CA PRO A 627 -25.42 39.27 12.35
C PRO A 627 -24.16 39.56 11.52
N GLY A 628 -24.24 39.31 10.21
CA GLY A 628 -23.12 39.46 9.26
C GLY A 628 -22.24 38.21 9.09
N GLY A 629 -22.54 37.11 9.80
CA GLY A 629 -21.92 35.81 9.59
C GLY A 629 -22.44 35.09 8.34
N GLU A 630 -21.66 34.14 7.83
CA GLU A 630 -21.93 33.41 6.58
C GLU A 630 -23.19 32.54 6.66
N CYS A 631 -23.64 32.21 7.87
CA CYS A 631 -24.80 31.34 8.15
C CYS A 631 -25.92 32.08 8.87
N PHE A 632 -25.92 33.41 8.80
CA PHE A 632 -26.94 34.23 9.43
C PHE A 632 -28.30 34.08 8.73
N GLU A 633 -28.32 33.86 7.42
CA GLU A 633 -29.56 33.71 6.65
C GLU A 633 -29.92 32.23 6.43
N PRO A 634 -31.21 31.85 6.50
CA PRO A 634 -32.35 32.71 6.83
C PRO A 634 -32.35 33.10 8.32
N ASN A 635 -32.56 34.39 8.61
CA ASN A 635 -32.59 34.92 9.97
C ASN A 635 -33.87 34.50 10.72
N THR A 636 -33.91 33.23 11.14
CA THR A 636 -34.99 32.62 11.92
C THR A 636 -34.41 31.82 13.07
N ARG A 637 -35.13 31.77 14.21
CA ARG A 637 -34.68 30.97 15.37
C ARG A 637 -34.49 29.51 15.03
N VAL A 638 -35.39 28.92 14.24
CA VAL A 638 -35.29 27.50 13.85
C VAL A 638 -34.03 27.22 13.04
N ALA A 639 -33.65 28.13 12.13
CA ALA A 639 -32.43 27.97 11.33
C ALA A 639 -31.17 28.12 12.19
N HIS A 640 -31.09 29.17 13.01
CA HIS A 640 -29.97 29.38 13.93
C HIS A 640 -29.83 28.27 14.97
N ALA A 641 -30.95 27.80 15.53
CA ALA A 641 -31.00 26.66 16.44
C ALA A 641 -30.56 25.38 15.75
N SER A 642 -31.03 25.10 14.52
CA SER A 642 -30.59 23.92 13.77
C SER A 642 -29.08 23.93 13.52
N TYR A 643 -28.53 25.08 13.13
CA TYR A 643 -27.08 25.23 12.95
C TYR A 643 -26.31 24.99 14.25
N ALA A 644 -26.72 25.64 15.35
CA ALA A 644 -26.05 25.48 16.63
C ALA A 644 -26.19 24.06 17.20
N PHE A 645 -27.35 23.44 17.06
CA PHE A 645 -27.59 22.05 17.48
C PHE A 645 -26.76 21.08 16.63
N ASN A 646 -26.68 21.29 15.32
CA ASN A 646 -25.83 20.48 14.45
C ASN A 646 -24.36 20.63 14.84
N SER A 647 -23.89 21.87 15.00
CA SER A 647 -22.52 22.15 15.42
C SER A 647 -22.19 21.51 16.77
N TYR A 648 -23.06 21.66 17.78
CA TYR A 648 -22.91 21.01 19.07
C TYR A 648 -22.87 19.48 18.94
N TYR A 649 -23.82 18.92 18.20
CA TYR A 649 -23.94 17.47 17.97
C TYR A 649 -22.67 16.88 17.35
N HIS A 650 -22.12 17.54 16.32
CA HIS A 650 -20.88 17.13 15.67
C HIS A 650 -19.66 17.28 16.57
N ARG A 651 -19.53 18.43 17.26
CA ARG A 651 -18.43 18.70 18.19
C ARG A 651 -18.42 17.80 19.43
N ASN A 652 -19.57 17.24 19.78
CA ASN A 652 -19.70 16.22 20.82
C ASN A 652 -19.75 14.80 20.23
N HIS A 653 -19.03 14.59 19.11
CA HIS A 653 -18.81 13.30 18.46
C HIS A 653 -20.09 12.50 18.22
N ARG A 654 -21.21 13.19 17.97
CA ARG A 654 -22.54 12.59 17.71
C ARG A 654 -22.97 11.61 18.81
N ALA A 655 -22.51 11.82 20.06
CA ALA A 655 -22.77 10.93 21.18
C ALA A 655 -24.29 10.78 21.45
N PRO A 656 -24.74 9.63 21.98
CA PRO A 656 -26.16 9.42 22.27
C PRO A 656 -26.73 10.52 23.18
N GLY A 657 -27.80 11.18 22.74
CA GLY A 657 -28.48 12.24 23.50
C GLY A 657 -28.00 13.67 23.23
N THR A 658 -26.88 13.88 22.54
CA THR A 658 -26.37 15.25 22.23
C THR A 658 -27.20 15.99 21.18
N CYS A 659 -28.23 15.35 20.62
CA CYS A 659 -29.22 15.95 19.73
C CYS A 659 -30.65 15.94 20.34
N ASP A 660 -30.78 15.78 21.65
CA ASP A 660 -32.11 15.80 22.28
C ASP A 660 -32.58 17.23 22.58
N PHE A 661 -31.73 18.06 23.21
CA PHE A 661 -32.05 19.44 23.60
C PHE A 661 -33.43 19.57 24.27
N ALA A 662 -33.71 18.68 25.23
CA ALA A 662 -35.02 18.59 25.90
C ALA A 662 -36.21 18.41 24.93
N GLY A 663 -36.00 17.66 23.85
CA GLY A 663 -36.95 17.44 22.76
C GLY A 663 -37.01 18.56 21.71
N ALA A 664 -36.14 19.57 21.80
CA ALA A 664 -36.07 20.67 20.85
C ALA A 664 -35.29 20.34 19.58
N ALA A 665 -34.70 19.15 19.47
CA ALA A 665 -34.05 18.69 18.24
C ALA A 665 -34.26 17.18 17.99
N SER A 666 -33.90 16.75 16.79
CA SER A 666 -33.93 15.34 16.41
C SER A 666 -32.88 15.02 15.35
N ILE A 667 -32.38 13.79 15.38
CA ILE A 667 -31.42 13.29 14.41
C ILE A 667 -32.14 12.98 13.09
N VAL A 668 -31.59 13.47 11.97
CA VAL A 668 -32.06 13.15 10.62
C VAL A 668 -30.95 12.48 9.80
N HIS A 669 -31.35 11.62 8.86
CA HIS A 669 -30.44 10.78 8.04
C HIS A 669 -30.33 11.27 6.57
N HIS A 670 -30.92 12.42 6.26
CA HIS A 670 -30.78 13.08 4.98
C HIS A 670 -30.26 14.48 5.22
N ALA A 671 -29.32 14.92 4.39
CA ALA A 671 -28.83 16.29 4.40
C ALA A 671 -30.05 17.22 4.31
N PRO A 672 -30.27 18.10 5.31
CA PRO A 672 -31.38 19.02 5.28
C PRO A 672 -31.31 19.90 4.03
N SER A 673 -32.45 20.04 3.33
CA SER A 673 -32.51 20.72 2.04
C SER A 673 -31.85 22.11 2.07
N GLU A 674 -31.30 22.54 0.92
CA GLU A 674 -30.61 23.83 0.66
C GLU A 674 -31.30 25.11 1.18
N LEU A 675 -32.51 25.03 1.72
CA LEU A 675 -33.23 26.15 2.35
C LEU A 675 -32.90 26.35 3.84
N PHE A 676 -32.19 25.43 4.50
CA PHE A 676 -31.94 25.50 5.96
C PHE A 676 -30.47 25.37 6.41
N MET A 677 -29.56 24.81 5.60
CA MET A 677 -28.14 24.61 5.98
C MET A 677 -27.20 24.67 4.76
N THR A 678 -26.94 25.85 4.21
CA THR A 678 -26.02 26.06 3.07
C THR A 678 -24.57 26.34 3.48
N CYS A 679 -24.18 25.95 4.70
CA CYS A 679 -22.94 26.43 5.30
C CYS A 679 -21.88 25.37 5.62
N GLU A 680 -22.23 24.09 5.54
CA GLU A 680 -21.27 23.00 5.71
C GLU A 680 -21.15 22.26 4.37
N GLU A 681 -20.26 22.75 3.49
CA GLU A 681 -19.68 21.97 2.39
C GLU A 681 -18.28 21.48 2.75
#